data_AF-A0A7S2PSP7-F1
#
_entry.id   AF-A0A7S2PSP7-F1
#
_cell.length_a   1.000
_cell.length_b   1.000
_cell.length_c   1.000
_cell.angle_alpha   90.00
_cell.angle_beta   90.00
_cell.angle_gamma   90.00
#
_symmetry.space_group_name_H-M   'P 1'
#
loop_
_entity.id
_entity.type
_entity.pdbx_description
1 polymer ?
#
loop_
_entity_poly.entity_id
_entity_poly.type
_entity_poly.pdbx_seq_one_letter_code
_entity_poly.pdbx_strand_id
1 'polypeptide(L)'
;DIEDIELHAEKMGNKQIRCSSVDNYQGEECDIIVISLVRSNKYGGIGFLKEEQRVNVLLSRAKHGMFIVGNAATLRSSSKGNHVWKPLLDMFQSQGRIVKSFPTVCQLHPMDGTTYCRTVQEFRTHRPNGGCNRPCSARLECGHACPLMCHPTDQGHLITHKQCTEPCRRIPPRCPRNHPCNKLCREDCGECLVRVEDTRLPCGHLASSPTCDSVRDDSSRKKLSHRCREKVMHTFTACGHECETACANANSQLPICPKLCNTMLECGHPCQNKCKSCKEGNHSCKQKCERTLFCGHICGRECHGGDPCPPCDKKCSVSCVHSKCVGKCSNICSSCVEDCDWQCLHEGKCSLVCGAPCNRLPCNLRCDKLLACGHRCPSICGEDCPDVSFCIECCSTETKANIVDMLEFNSYEEQDLDNDPVIFLQCGHFYSTTTLDGIMEIDKSYEIDEEGNFVGLQVLSSSLGTSKPKSCPDCRSAINHVKRYGRLISFMRLRFLERKHMTSVEMRLRRYSLILRGEPDDAKVKRLIEILEQLESDVKDGPMRKVFEACRGREIVVTPPPSRPYLELLRLRAQCFTRLILESNDVNFNVAIDVYQQSIDYADADRSRYMSSVLRLDLCKLLMNWTALHQVKARVDHICNRVIEDDINAALVQEAIDLKEKCNDKELKEVLKAMNQVMGYNYGGGWSSHWYECPNGHPYFIGECGGAMELGRCNECGEQIGGGSHRLLASNRSSATVAEALQD
;
A
#
# COMPACT_ATOMS: atom_id res chain seq x y z
N ASP A 1 -12.55 -36.46 11.27
CA ASP A 1 -11.24 -37.15 11.28
C ASP A 1 -11.01 -37.97 10.00
N ILE A 2 -11.21 -37.36 8.82
CA ILE A 2 -10.82 -37.95 7.52
C ILE A 2 -9.48 -37.31 7.08
N GLU A 3 -9.30 -36.03 7.38
CA GLU A 3 -8.07 -35.26 7.11
C GLU A 3 -6.81 -35.86 7.79
N ASP A 4 -6.92 -36.39 9.02
CA ASP A 4 -5.79 -37.01 9.72
C ASP A 4 -5.35 -38.35 9.10
N ILE A 5 -6.26 -39.06 8.42
CA ILE A 5 -5.97 -40.33 7.74
C ILE A 5 -5.29 -40.06 6.40
N GLU A 6 -5.74 -39.05 5.67
CA GLU A 6 -5.13 -38.61 4.40
C GLU A 6 -3.70 -38.10 4.61
N LEU A 7 -3.45 -37.34 5.68
CA LEU A 7 -2.12 -36.81 6.00
C LEU A 7 -1.10 -37.91 6.38
N HIS A 8 -1.56 -39.04 6.94
CA HIS A 8 -0.68 -40.18 7.24
C HIS A 8 -0.44 -41.09 6.01
N ALA A 9 -1.40 -41.16 5.08
CA ALA A 9 -1.28 -41.95 3.86
C ALA A 9 -0.26 -41.35 2.87
N GLU A 10 -0.17 -40.02 2.77
CA GLU A 10 0.80 -39.36 1.89
C GLU A 10 2.27 -39.60 2.28
N LYS A 11 2.54 -39.90 3.56
CA LYS A 11 3.91 -40.16 4.06
C LYS A 11 4.43 -41.56 3.74
N MET A 12 3.57 -42.50 3.38
CA MET A 12 3.96 -43.87 3.04
C MET A 12 3.65 -44.14 1.57
N GLY A 13 4.57 -43.81 0.67
CA GLY A 13 4.42 -43.85 -0.79
C GLY A 13 4.12 -45.22 -1.42
N ASN A 14 3.00 -45.83 -1.05
CA ASN A 14 2.41 -47.03 -1.61
C ASN A 14 0.94 -46.74 -1.95
N LYS A 15 0.51 -47.27 -3.11
CA LYS A 15 -0.84 -47.19 -3.72
C LYS A 15 -1.94 -46.61 -2.81
N GLN A 16 -2.48 -45.46 -3.22
CA GLN A 16 -3.58 -44.72 -2.59
C GLN A 16 -4.67 -45.67 -2.05
N ILE A 17 -4.78 -45.77 -0.73
CA ILE A 17 -5.98 -46.32 -0.09
C ILE A 17 -7.09 -45.29 -0.34
N ARG A 18 -8.08 -45.65 -1.16
CA ARG A 18 -9.19 -44.75 -1.48
C ARG A 18 -10.19 -44.71 -0.32
N CYS A 19 -10.34 -43.53 0.29
CA CYS A 19 -11.34 -43.27 1.33
C CYS A 19 -12.47 -42.42 0.75
N SER A 20 -13.73 -42.81 0.93
CA SER A 20 -14.89 -42.06 0.45
C SER A 20 -16.12 -42.34 1.32
N SER A 21 -17.09 -41.43 1.32
CA SER A 21 -18.41 -41.71 1.92
C SER A 21 -19.17 -42.72 1.07
N VAL A 22 -20.14 -43.42 1.66
CA VAL A 22 -20.96 -44.43 0.96
C VAL A 22 -21.65 -43.83 -0.26
N ASP A 23 -22.19 -42.62 -0.13
CA ASP A 23 -22.93 -41.94 -1.20
C ASP A 23 -22.01 -41.62 -2.39
N ASN A 24 -20.76 -41.23 -2.12
CA ASN A 24 -19.76 -40.90 -3.15
C ASN A 24 -19.06 -42.14 -3.72
N TYR A 25 -19.32 -43.33 -3.20
CA TYR A 25 -18.74 -44.60 -3.66
C TYR A 25 -19.75 -45.46 -4.45
N GLN A 26 -20.92 -44.90 -4.75
CA GLN A 26 -21.96 -45.59 -5.50
C GLN A 26 -21.51 -45.84 -6.94
N GLY A 27 -21.70 -47.08 -7.42
CA GLY A 27 -21.33 -47.48 -8.79
C GLY A 27 -19.89 -47.98 -8.93
N GLU A 28 -19.09 -47.86 -7.87
CA GLU A 28 -17.71 -48.36 -7.84
C GLU A 28 -17.59 -49.69 -7.10
N GLU A 29 -16.46 -50.38 -7.26
CA GLU A 29 -16.16 -51.66 -6.61
C GLU A 29 -14.65 -51.79 -6.34
N CYS A 30 -14.29 -52.54 -5.29
CA CYS A 30 -12.90 -52.84 -4.95
C CYS A 30 -12.73 -54.29 -4.50
N ASP A 31 -11.53 -54.84 -4.66
CA ASP A 31 -11.17 -56.18 -4.23
C ASP A 31 -11.44 -56.40 -2.74
N ILE A 32 -10.99 -55.44 -1.91
CA ILE A 32 -11.19 -55.46 -0.46
C ILE A 32 -11.76 -54.11 -0.01
N ILE A 33 -12.89 -54.13 0.69
CA ILE A 33 -13.52 -52.94 1.27
C ILE A 33 -13.49 -53.01 2.80
N VAL A 34 -13.05 -51.93 3.43
CA VAL A 34 -13.15 -51.73 4.88
C VAL A 34 -14.19 -50.65 5.16
N ILE A 35 -15.22 -51.00 5.93
CA ILE A 35 -16.39 -50.17 6.18
C ILE A 35 -16.39 -49.73 7.63
N SER A 36 -16.37 -48.41 7.87
CA SER A 36 -16.57 -47.86 9.20
C SER A 36 -18.01 -47.38 9.37
N LEU A 37 -18.76 -47.97 10.31
CA LEU A 37 -20.14 -47.57 10.59
C LEU A 37 -20.25 -46.34 11.48
N VAL A 38 -19.15 -45.95 12.16
CA VAL A 38 -18.99 -44.76 13.01
C VAL A 38 -19.90 -44.67 14.25
N ARG A 39 -21.19 -45.01 14.12
CA ARG A 39 -22.21 -44.81 15.15
C ARG A 39 -22.01 -45.79 16.32
N SER A 40 -21.80 -45.21 17.49
CA SER A 40 -21.66 -45.91 18.76
C SER A 40 -22.25 -45.04 19.87
N ASN A 41 -23.42 -45.40 20.39
CA ASN A 41 -24.10 -44.67 21.46
C ASN A 41 -25.07 -45.57 22.24
N LYS A 42 -25.47 -45.11 23.43
CA LYS A 42 -26.38 -45.85 24.33
C LYS A 42 -27.86 -45.80 23.91
N TYR A 43 -28.26 -44.78 23.14
CA TYR A 43 -29.66 -44.52 22.79
C TYR A 43 -30.13 -45.20 21.49
N GLY A 44 -29.27 -45.97 20.81
CA GLY A 44 -29.61 -46.68 19.56
C GLY A 44 -29.81 -45.76 18.35
N GLY A 45 -29.23 -44.55 18.38
CA GLY A 45 -29.32 -43.59 17.29
C GLY A 45 -28.33 -43.91 16.17
N ILE A 46 -28.83 -44.36 15.00
CA ILE A 46 -27.97 -44.80 13.88
C ILE A 46 -27.96 -43.81 12.69
N GLY A 47 -28.75 -42.73 12.76
CA GLY A 47 -28.79 -41.68 11.73
C GLY A 47 -29.16 -42.24 10.36
N PHE A 48 -28.33 -41.93 9.35
CA PHE A 48 -28.50 -42.34 7.95
C PHE A 48 -28.40 -43.87 7.72
N LEU A 49 -27.85 -44.64 8.67
CA LEU A 49 -27.80 -46.10 8.56
C LEU A 49 -29.18 -46.77 8.69
N LYS A 50 -30.24 -46.02 8.97
CA LYS A 50 -31.63 -46.54 8.97
C LYS A 50 -32.18 -46.80 7.56
N GLU A 51 -31.57 -46.22 6.52
CA GLU A 51 -32.05 -46.30 5.13
C GLU A 51 -31.53 -47.56 4.44
N GLU A 52 -32.43 -48.48 4.10
CA GLU A 52 -32.07 -49.80 3.54
C GLU A 52 -31.23 -49.70 2.25
N GLN A 53 -31.56 -48.73 1.40
CA GLN A 53 -30.88 -48.49 0.11
C GLN A 53 -29.38 -48.22 0.30
N ARG A 54 -29.01 -47.44 1.33
CA ARG A 54 -27.61 -47.14 1.65
C ARG A 54 -26.89 -48.36 2.20
N VAL A 55 -27.56 -49.18 2.99
CA VAL A 55 -27.00 -50.44 3.51
C VAL A 55 -26.72 -51.41 2.36
N ASN A 56 -27.63 -51.51 1.39
CA ASN A 56 -27.44 -52.34 0.21
C ASN A 56 -26.23 -51.88 -0.62
N VAL A 57 -26.14 -50.56 -0.91
CA VAL A 57 -24.97 -50.01 -1.61
C VAL A 57 -23.69 -50.33 -0.85
N LEU A 58 -23.67 -50.10 0.46
CA LEU A 58 -22.52 -50.34 1.34
C LEU A 58 -22.05 -51.80 1.31
N LEU A 59 -22.97 -52.78 1.33
CA LEU A 59 -22.63 -54.21 1.37
C LEU A 59 -22.23 -54.79 0.01
N SER A 60 -22.51 -54.09 -1.09
CA SER A 60 -22.32 -54.61 -2.45
C SER A 60 -21.05 -54.08 -3.16
N ARG A 61 -20.11 -53.45 -2.43
CA ARG A 61 -18.92 -52.81 -3.03
C ARG A 61 -17.68 -53.71 -3.11
N ALA A 62 -17.65 -54.81 -2.36
CA ALA A 62 -16.47 -55.67 -2.22
C ALA A 62 -16.52 -56.88 -3.16
N LYS A 63 -15.40 -57.18 -3.85
CA LYS A 63 -15.29 -58.39 -4.70
C LYS A 63 -14.79 -59.61 -3.97
N HIS A 64 -13.72 -59.48 -3.17
CA HIS A 64 -13.06 -60.60 -2.52
C HIS A 64 -13.23 -60.59 -0.99
N GLY A 65 -13.23 -59.42 -0.36
CA GLY A 65 -13.32 -59.33 1.10
C GLY A 65 -13.95 -58.04 1.61
N MET A 66 -14.82 -58.17 2.61
CA MET A 66 -15.47 -57.03 3.26
C MET A 66 -15.25 -57.10 4.77
N PHE A 67 -14.73 -56.02 5.35
CA PHE A 67 -14.51 -55.88 6.78
C PHE A 67 -15.36 -54.72 7.33
N ILE A 68 -16.24 -55.01 8.27
CA ILE A 68 -17.15 -54.00 8.84
C ILE A 68 -16.73 -53.71 10.29
N VAL A 69 -16.46 -52.44 10.57
CA VAL A 69 -16.06 -51.92 11.88
C VAL A 69 -17.20 -51.06 12.42
N GLY A 70 -17.80 -51.47 13.54
CA GLY A 70 -18.91 -50.73 14.14
C GLY A 70 -19.37 -51.31 15.48
N ASN A 71 -20.32 -50.63 16.11
CA ASN A 71 -20.89 -51.06 17.38
C ASN A 71 -22.19 -51.85 17.16
N ALA A 72 -22.10 -53.19 17.23
CA ALA A 72 -23.25 -54.07 17.07
C ALA A 72 -24.37 -53.82 18.09
N ALA A 73 -24.04 -53.44 19.34
CA ALA A 73 -25.04 -53.17 20.37
C ALA A 73 -25.90 -51.94 20.03
N THR A 74 -25.28 -50.88 19.50
CA THR A 74 -25.97 -49.66 19.06
C THR A 74 -26.89 -49.91 17.86
N LEU A 75 -26.47 -50.76 16.92
CA LEU A 75 -27.28 -51.09 15.74
C LEU A 75 -28.49 -51.96 16.12
N ARG A 76 -28.31 -52.92 17.03
CA ARG A 76 -29.38 -53.82 17.52
C ARG A 76 -30.44 -53.09 18.34
N SER A 77 -30.05 -52.05 19.08
CA SER A 77 -30.99 -51.26 19.89
C SER A 77 -31.76 -50.21 19.09
N SER A 78 -31.47 -50.03 17.80
CA SER A 78 -32.10 -49.01 16.99
C SER A 78 -33.51 -49.42 16.55
N SER A 79 -34.53 -48.70 17.01
CA SER A 79 -35.93 -48.95 16.61
C SER A 79 -36.20 -48.74 15.12
N LYS A 80 -35.56 -47.73 14.51
CA LYS A 80 -35.83 -47.30 13.12
C LYS A 80 -35.13 -48.16 12.07
N GLY A 81 -34.01 -48.81 12.40
CA GLY A 81 -33.25 -49.67 11.47
C GLY A 81 -33.23 -51.15 11.84
N ASN A 82 -34.00 -51.55 12.86
CA ASN A 82 -34.00 -52.91 13.41
C ASN A 82 -34.29 -53.98 12.34
N HIS A 83 -35.24 -53.70 11.44
CA HIS A 83 -35.70 -54.61 10.40
C HIS A 83 -34.59 -55.02 9.41
N VAL A 84 -33.55 -54.21 9.22
CA VAL A 84 -32.37 -54.57 8.40
C VAL A 84 -31.22 -55.07 9.26
N TRP A 85 -30.82 -54.28 10.26
CA TRP A 85 -29.56 -54.53 10.96
C TRP A 85 -29.62 -55.72 11.90
N LYS A 86 -30.77 -56.01 12.53
CA LYS A 86 -30.86 -57.16 13.44
C LYS A 86 -30.77 -58.49 12.68
N PRO A 87 -31.55 -58.74 11.61
CA PRO A 87 -31.37 -59.94 10.79
C PRO A 87 -29.94 -60.08 10.24
N LEU A 88 -29.35 -58.98 9.75
CA LEU A 88 -27.98 -58.99 9.21
C LEU A 88 -26.94 -59.34 10.29
N LEU A 89 -27.02 -58.74 11.47
CA LEU A 89 -26.11 -59.02 12.58
C LEU A 89 -26.34 -60.40 13.18
N ASP A 90 -27.58 -60.91 13.20
CA ASP A 90 -27.90 -62.28 13.63
C ASP A 90 -27.31 -63.30 12.66
N MET A 91 -27.39 -63.04 11.34
CA MET A 91 -26.72 -63.84 10.33
C MET A 91 -25.20 -63.85 10.56
N PHE A 92 -24.56 -62.68 10.71
CA PHE A 92 -23.12 -62.62 10.97
C PHE A 92 -22.71 -63.29 12.28
N GLN A 93 -23.53 -63.16 13.32
CA GLN A 93 -23.28 -63.82 14.61
C GLN A 93 -23.38 -65.35 14.49
N SER A 94 -24.41 -65.86 13.81
CA SER A 94 -24.61 -67.30 13.61
C SER A 94 -23.47 -67.95 12.82
N GLN A 95 -22.84 -67.19 11.93
CA GLN A 95 -21.68 -67.62 11.14
C GLN A 95 -20.32 -67.35 11.83
N GLY A 96 -20.33 -66.88 13.07
CA GLY A 96 -19.10 -66.57 13.83
C GLY A 96 -18.27 -65.42 13.22
N ARG A 97 -18.89 -64.53 12.43
CA ARG A 97 -18.20 -63.43 11.72
C ARG A 97 -18.09 -62.14 12.53
N ILE A 98 -18.68 -62.08 13.72
CA ILE A 98 -18.55 -60.94 14.64
C ILE A 98 -17.39 -61.21 15.61
N VAL A 99 -16.27 -60.52 15.42
CA VAL A 99 -15.06 -60.64 16.24
C VAL A 99 -14.75 -59.33 16.95
N LYS A 100 -14.18 -59.42 18.17
CA LYS A 100 -13.78 -58.26 18.99
C LYS A 100 -12.34 -57.79 18.72
N SER A 101 -11.60 -58.50 17.88
CA SER A 101 -10.18 -58.28 17.61
C SER A 101 -9.86 -58.67 16.18
N PHE A 102 -8.93 -57.95 15.56
CA PHE A 102 -8.52 -58.19 14.19
C PHE A 102 -7.43 -59.27 14.14
N PRO A 103 -7.65 -60.42 13.47
CA PRO A 103 -6.63 -61.45 13.33
C PRO A 103 -5.52 -61.00 12.37
N THR A 104 -4.25 -61.16 12.77
CA THR A 104 -3.08 -60.80 11.98
C THR A 104 -2.08 -61.96 11.91
N VAL A 105 -1.56 -62.22 10.72
CA VAL A 105 -0.55 -63.26 10.45
C VAL A 105 0.64 -62.64 9.74
N CYS A 106 1.85 -63.12 10.05
CA CYS A 106 3.04 -62.70 9.32
C CYS A 106 3.24 -63.61 8.10
N GLN A 107 3.21 -63.06 6.89
CA GLN A 107 3.40 -63.83 5.66
C GLN A 107 4.81 -64.46 5.56
N LEU A 108 5.82 -63.82 6.17
CA LEU A 108 7.19 -64.31 6.18
C LEU A 108 7.45 -65.36 7.27
N HIS A 109 6.61 -65.39 8.31
CA HIS A 109 6.72 -66.31 9.44
C HIS A 109 5.35 -66.93 9.75
N PRO A 110 4.80 -67.79 8.86
CA PRO A 110 3.47 -68.36 9.03
C PRO A 110 3.34 -69.27 10.27
N MET A 111 4.47 -69.77 10.78
CA MET A 111 4.53 -70.63 11.97
C MET A 111 4.30 -69.87 13.30
N ASP A 112 4.34 -68.54 13.29
CA ASP A 112 4.14 -67.71 14.49
C ASP A 112 2.67 -67.63 14.94
N GLY A 113 1.75 -68.27 14.21
CA GLY A 113 0.34 -68.31 14.51
C GLY A 113 -0.40 -66.98 14.31
N THR A 114 -1.69 -67.00 14.57
CA THR A 114 -2.55 -65.81 14.44
C THR A 114 -2.47 -64.96 15.72
N THR A 115 -2.09 -63.69 15.58
CA THR A 115 -2.14 -62.70 16.67
C THR A 115 -3.37 -61.82 16.52
N TYR A 116 -4.16 -61.68 17.58
CA TYR A 116 -5.39 -60.89 17.57
C TYR A 116 -5.16 -59.51 18.15
N CYS A 117 -5.20 -58.48 17.32
CA CYS A 117 -4.97 -57.08 17.72
C CYS A 117 -6.30 -56.35 17.94
N ARG A 118 -6.49 -55.76 19.12
CA ARG A 118 -7.66 -54.97 19.51
C ARG A 118 -7.40 -53.47 19.47
N THR A 119 -6.16 -53.07 19.73
CA THR A 119 -5.77 -51.67 19.87
C THR A 119 -4.68 -51.29 18.88
N VAL A 120 -4.57 -49.99 18.57
CA VAL A 120 -3.49 -49.47 17.71
C VAL A 120 -2.11 -49.78 18.29
N GLN A 121 -1.98 -49.76 19.62
CA GLN A 121 -0.72 -50.08 20.29
C GLN A 121 -0.34 -51.54 20.10
N GLU A 122 -1.30 -52.46 20.12
CA GLU A 122 -1.06 -53.88 19.80
C GLU A 122 -0.61 -54.07 18.35
N PHE A 123 -1.16 -53.32 17.39
CA PHE A 123 -0.67 -53.32 16.01
C PHE A 123 0.78 -52.82 15.92
N ARG A 124 1.12 -51.72 16.59
CA ARG A 124 2.49 -51.17 16.58
C ARG A 124 3.49 -52.10 17.26
N THR A 125 3.06 -52.84 18.29
CA THR A 125 3.94 -53.73 19.06
C THR A 125 4.11 -55.09 18.37
N HIS A 126 3.03 -55.68 17.87
CA HIS A 126 3.07 -57.02 17.29
C HIS A 126 3.39 -57.01 15.79
N ARG A 127 3.08 -55.91 15.09
CA ARG A 127 3.26 -55.76 13.63
C ARG A 127 3.88 -54.40 13.23
N PRO A 128 5.02 -53.99 13.82
CA PRO A 128 5.58 -52.64 13.66
C PRO A 128 5.81 -52.22 12.21
N ASN A 129 6.37 -53.11 11.37
CA ASN A 129 6.69 -52.85 9.97
C ASN A 129 5.80 -53.67 9.00
N GLY A 130 4.62 -54.10 9.45
CA GLY A 130 3.72 -54.97 8.69
C GLY A 130 4.08 -56.47 8.72
N GLY A 131 5.28 -56.84 9.18
CA GLY A 131 5.65 -58.22 9.54
C GLY A 131 5.67 -58.44 11.06
N CYS A 132 6.13 -59.60 11.55
CA CYS A 132 6.15 -59.87 12.99
C CYS A 132 7.20 -59.02 13.74
N ASN A 133 7.18 -59.04 15.07
CA ASN A 133 8.11 -58.28 15.91
C ASN A 133 9.50 -58.95 16.08
N ARG A 134 9.97 -59.70 15.07
CA ARG A 134 11.33 -60.26 15.07
C ARG A 134 12.26 -59.34 14.28
N PRO A 135 13.53 -59.18 14.69
CA PRO A 135 14.51 -58.45 13.88
C PRO A 135 14.67 -59.14 12.52
N CYS A 136 14.82 -58.35 11.45
CA CYS A 136 15.11 -58.89 10.15
C CYS A 136 16.52 -59.48 10.13
N SER A 137 16.68 -60.72 9.64
CA SER A 137 17.96 -61.42 9.58
C SER A 137 18.73 -61.20 8.27
N ALA A 138 18.22 -60.34 7.37
CA ALA A 138 18.84 -60.09 6.07
C ALA A 138 20.06 -59.16 6.17
N ARG A 139 21.02 -59.36 5.26
CA ARG A 139 22.14 -58.44 5.02
C ARG A 139 21.82 -57.57 3.81
N LEU A 140 22.06 -56.27 3.93
CA LEU A 140 22.00 -55.32 2.84
C LEU A 140 23.15 -55.57 1.85
N GLU A 141 23.01 -55.12 0.60
CA GLU A 141 24.07 -55.26 -0.42
C GLU A 141 25.41 -54.62 0.02
N CYS A 142 25.37 -53.56 0.83
CA CYS A 142 26.57 -52.96 1.41
C CYS A 142 27.25 -53.79 2.50
N GLY A 143 26.71 -54.97 2.85
CA GLY A 143 27.23 -55.89 3.85
C GLY A 143 26.76 -55.65 5.29
N HIS A 144 26.09 -54.52 5.56
CA HIS A 144 25.51 -54.18 6.86
C HIS A 144 24.22 -54.99 7.13
N ALA A 145 23.90 -55.22 8.41
CA ALA A 145 22.66 -55.87 8.81
C ALA A 145 21.44 -54.96 8.61
N CYS A 146 20.28 -55.52 8.25
CA CYS A 146 19.04 -54.76 8.17
C CYS A 146 18.64 -54.22 9.56
N PRO A 147 18.40 -52.90 9.72
CA PRO A 147 18.04 -52.31 11.01
C PRO A 147 16.55 -52.48 11.38
N LEU A 148 15.73 -53.01 10.46
CA LEU A 148 14.28 -53.10 10.64
C LEU A 148 13.84 -54.43 11.27
N MET A 149 12.71 -54.41 11.97
CA MET A 149 11.94 -55.62 12.28
C MET A 149 11.32 -56.18 10.99
N CYS A 150 10.99 -57.47 10.99
CA CYS A 150 10.41 -58.22 9.87
C CYS A 150 9.40 -57.38 9.08
N HIS A 151 9.63 -57.24 7.78
CA HIS A 151 8.86 -56.38 6.89
C HIS A 151 8.61 -57.08 5.54
N PRO A 152 7.34 -57.26 5.10
CA PRO A 152 7.01 -57.96 3.86
C PRO A 152 7.13 -57.06 2.61
N THR A 153 7.20 -55.74 2.79
CA THR A 153 7.14 -54.73 1.72
C THR A 153 8.43 -54.58 0.91
N ASP A 154 9.58 -54.97 1.46
CA ASP A 154 10.91 -54.84 0.80
C ASP A 154 11.75 -56.11 1.04
N GLN A 155 11.26 -57.26 0.55
CA GLN A 155 11.94 -58.54 0.77
C GLN A 155 13.35 -58.58 0.16
N GLY A 156 13.56 -57.86 -0.96
CA GLY A 156 14.86 -57.71 -1.60
C GLY A 156 15.80 -56.70 -0.93
N HIS A 157 15.34 -55.97 0.10
CA HIS A 157 16.12 -54.96 0.84
C HIS A 157 16.75 -53.88 -0.04
N LEU A 158 16.20 -53.62 -1.23
CA LEU A 158 16.73 -52.64 -2.19
C LEU A 158 16.46 -51.21 -1.71
N ILE A 159 15.30 -51.00 -1.08
CA ILE A 159 14.91 -49.71 -0.51
C ILE A 159 15.67 -49.50 0.81
N THR A 160 15.68 -50.52 1.66
CA THR A 160 16.34 -50.51 2.96
C THR A 160 17.86 -50.31 2.81
N HIS A 161 18.48 -50.87 1.75
CA HIS A 161 19.89 -50.66 1.41
C HIS A 161 20.22 -49.18 1.17
N LYS A 162 19.38 -48.47 0.39
CA LYS A 162 19.56 -47.03 0.10
C LYS A 162 19.40 -46.14 1.34
N GLN A 163 18.85 -46.67 2.43
CA GLN A 163 18.64 -45.98 3.69
C GLN A 163 19.70 -46.32 4.75
N CYS A 164 20.75 -47.07 4.39
CA CYS A 164 21.80 -47.48 5.33
C CYS A 164 22.53 -46.27 5.96
N THR A 165 22.48 -46.20 7.29
CA THR A 165 23.08 -45.13 8.11
C THR A 165 24.38 -45.55 8.81
N GLU A 166 24.92 -46.72 8.51
CA GLU A 166 26.19 -47.18 9.10
C GLU A 166 27.39 -46.41 8.52
N PRO A 167 28.50 -46.27 9.28
CA PRO A 167 29.73 -45.63 8.78
C PRO A 167 30.30 -46.34 7.55
N CYS A 168 30.65 -45.58 6.52
CA CYS A 168 31.21 -46.15 5.30
C CYS A 168 32.67 -46.60 5.52
N ARG A 169 32.96 -47.89 5.30
CA ARG A 169 34.34 -48.43 5.35
C ARG A 169 35.03 -48.50 3.98
N ARG A 170 34.41 -47.95 2.93
CA ARG A 170 34.98 -47.93 1.57
C ARG A 170 36.10 -46.90 1.46
N ILE A 171 37.04 -47.13 0.55
CA ILE A 171 38.08 -46.16 0.18
C ILE A 171 37.57 -45.35 -1.02
N PRO A 172 37.61 -43.99 -0.99
CA PRO A 172 37.22 -43.19 -2.14
C PRO A 172 38.07 -43.54 -3.38
N PRO A 173 37.45 -43.75 -4.56
CA PRO A 173 38.11 -44.38 -5.72
C PRO A 173 39.27 -43.57 -6.32
N ARG A 174 39.38 -42.28 -6.01
CA ARG A 174 40.43 -41.38 -6.51
C ARG A 174 41.38 -40.89 -5.41
N CYS A 175 41.37 -41.53 -4.24
CA CYS A 175 42.29 -41.17 -3.15
C CYS A 175 43.68 -41.77 -3.40
N PRO A 176 44.74 -40.97 -3.65
CA PRO A 176 46.10 -41.50 -3.86
C PRO A 176 46.74 -42.04 -2.57
N ARG A 177 46.16 -41.72 -1.41
CA ARG A 177 46.70 -42.02 -0.07
C ARG A 177 45.87 -43.05 0.70
N ASN A 178 44.89 -43.70 0.05
CA ASN A 178 44.05 -44.77 0.61
C ASN A 178 43.35 -44.44 1.94
N HIS A 179 42.89 -43.19 2.12
CA HIS A 179 42.16 -42.81 3.33
C HIS A 179 40.76 -43.45 3.38
N PRO A 180 40.30 -43.92 4.57
CA PRO A 180 38.94 -44.42 4.74
C PRO A 180 37.90 -43.31 4.56
N CYS A 181 36.75 -43.63 3.98
CA CYS A 181 35.65 -42.68 3.84
C CYS A 181 35.10 -42.27 5.22
N ASN A 182 34.78 -40.99 5.38
CA ASN A 182 34.20 -40.42 6.60
C ASN A 182 32.68 -40.15 6.49
N LYS A 183 32.03 -40.70 5.46
CA LYS A 183 30.61 -40.51 5.16
C LYS A 183 29.75 -41.72 5.60
N LEU A 184 28.43 -41.58 5.52
CA LEU A 184 27.51 -42.71 5.74
C LEU A 184 27.51 -43.66 4.54
N CYS A 185 27.20 -44.94 4.77
CA CYS A 185 27.29 -45.95 3.73
C CYS A 185 26.38 -45.68 2.52
N ARG A 186 25.19 -45.09 2.73
CA ARG A 186 24.27 -44.67 1.66
C ARG A 186 24.82 -43.55 0.78
N GLU A 187 25.81 -42.81 1.24
CA GLU A 187 26.37 -41.66 0.54
C GLU A 187 27.46 -42.10 -0.45
N ASP A 188 27.58 -41.40 -1.57
CA ASP A 188 28.68 -41.63 -2.50
C ASP A 188 29.99 -41.14 -1.87
N CYS A 189 31.00 -42.03 -1.86
CA CYS A 189 32.31 -41.76 -1.26
C CYS A 189 32.96 -40.53 -1.90
N GLY A 190 32.84 -40.36 -3.22
CA GLY A 190 33.28 -39.16 -3.94
C GLY A 190 34.76 -38.81 -3.70
N GLU A 191 35.03 -37.53 -3.46
CA GLU A 191 36.38 -36.98 -3.22
C GLU A 191 36.86 -37.18 -1.78
N CYS A 192 38.17 -37.35 -1.60
CA CYS A 192 38.78 -37.52 -0.29
C CYS A 192 38.94 -36.19 0.46
N LEU A 193 38.18 -36.01 1.55
CA LEU A 193 38.16 -34.80 2.38
C LEU A 193 39.15 -34.81 3.55
N VAL A 194 39.93 -35.88 3.74
CA VAL A 194 40.96 -35.94 4.78
C VAL A 194 41.99 -34.82 4.56
N ARG A 195 42.29 -34.07 5.61
CA ARG A 195 43.26 -32.97 5.56
C ARG A 195 44.69 -33.51 5.65
N VAL A 196 45.57 -32.98 4.80
CA VAL A 196 47.01 -33.32 4.78
C VAL A 196 47.84 -32.12 5.23
N GLU A 197 49.14 -32.30 5.36
CA GLU A 197 50.08 -31.25 5.77
C GLU A 197 50.17 -30.09 4.76
N ASP A 198 50.69 -28.96 5.23
CA ASP A 198 50.79 -27.72 4.47
C ASP A 198 51.56 -27.93 3.17
N THR A 199 50.94 -27.54 2.05
CA THR A 199 51.46 -27.82 0.71
C THR A 199 51.70 -26.51 -0.04
N ARG A 200 52.87 -26.39 -0.67
CA ARG A 200 53.23 -25.20 -1.47
C ARG A 200 52.49 -25.17 -2.81
N LEU A 201 51.81 -24.06 -3.08
CA LEU A 201 51.04 -23.84 -4.31
C LEU A 201 51.91 -23.26 -5.44
N PRO A 202 51.52 -23.43 -6.71
CA PRO A 202 52.19 -22.79 -7.85
C PRO A 202 52.26 -21.25 -7.80
N CYS A 203 51.39 -20.56 -7.06
CA CYS A 203 51.49 -19.12 -6.82
C CYS A 203 52.60 -18.72 -5.83
N GLY A 204 53.34 -19.68 -5.27
CA GLY A 204 54.42 -19.46 -4.30
C GLY A 204 54.00 -19.51 -2.84
N HIS A 205 52.69 -19.36 -2.55
CA HIS A 205 52.12 -19.38 -1.20
C HIS A 205 51.86 -20.80 -0.66
N LEU A 206 51.82 -20.95 0.67
CA LEU A 206 51.48 -22.20 1.35
C LEU A 206 49.95 -22.33 1.53
N ALA A 207 49.39 -23.49 1.17
CA ALA A 207 48.03 -23.84 1.54
C ALA A 207 48.06 -24.55 2.90
N SER A 208 47.45 -23.94 3.92
CA SER A 208 47.35 -24.53 5.25
C SER A 208 46.32 -25.66 5.30
N SER A 209 46.76 -26.84 5.69
CA SER A 209 45.94 -28.05 5.89
C SER A 209 44.92 -28.34 4.76
N PRO A 210 45.35 -28.47 3.49
CA PRO A 210 44.45 -28.71 2.35
C PRO A 210 43.85 -30.12 2.39
N THR A 211 42.72 -30.33 1.70
CA THR A 211 42.17 -31.69 1.57
C THR A 211 43.02 -32.52 0.61
N CYS A 212 43.12 -33.83 0.87
CA CYS A 212 43.91 -34.77 0.09
C CYS A 212 43.55 -34.74 -1.41
N ASP A 213 42.28 -34.56 -1.78
CA ASP A 213 41.89 -34.44 -3.18
C ASP A 213 42.38 -33.11 -3.82
N SER A 214 42.34 -32.01 -3.08
CA SER A 214 42.74 -30.68 -3.58
C SER A 214 44.23 -30.55 -3.93
N VAL A 215 45.05 -31.49 -3.46
CA VAL A 215 46.50 -31.56 -3.76
C VAL A 215 46.91 -32.88 -4.43
N ARG A 216 45.94 -33.64 -4.96
CA ARG A 216 46.18 -34.96 -5.57
C ARG A 216 47.19 -34.91 -6.71
N ASP A 217 47.09 -33.90 -7.56
CA ASP A 217 47.90 -33.72 -8.76
C ASP A 217 48.22 -32.23 -9.01
N ASP A 218 49.14 -31.94 -9.94
CA ASP A 218 49.54 -30.56 -10.28
C ASP A 218 48.36 -29.71 -10.78
N SER A 219 47.40 -30.32 -11.48
CA SER A 219 46.19 -29.62 -11.94
C SER A 219 45.31 -29.18 -10.77
N SER A 220 45.20 -30.00 -9.72
CA SER A 220 44.44 -29.70 -8.50
C SER A 220 45.14 -28.61 -7.68
N ARG A 221 46.47 -28.68 -7.58
CA ARG A 221 47.30 -27.61 -6.98
C ARG A 221 47.18 -26.29 -7.74
N LYS A 222 47.09 -26.31 -9.07
CA LYS A 222 46.84 -25.11 -9.90
C LYS A 222 45.43 -24.53 -9.67
N LYS A 223 44.39 -25.38 -9.58
CA LYS A 223 43.03 -24.94 -9.20
C LYS A 223 42.95 -24.36 -7.79
N LEU A 224 43.77 -24.86 -6.87
CA LEU A 224 43.88 -24.33 -5.50
C LEU A 224 44.62 -22.99 -5.47
N SER A 225 45.63 -22.81 -6.32
CA SER A 225 46.33 -21.53 -6.56
C SER A 225 45.38 -20.41 -6.99
N HIS A 226 44.43 -20.69 -7.89
CA HIS A 226 43.37 -19.75 -8.29
C HIS A 226 42.36 -19.42 -7.16
N ARG A 227 42.51 -20.01 -5.98
CA ARG A 227 41.69 -19.73 -4.77
C ARG A 227 42.54 -19.25 -3.60
N CYS A 228 43.82 -18.93 -3.83
CA CYS A 228 44.72 -18.39 -2.83
C CYS A 228 44.21 -17.04 -2.27
N ARG A 229 44.07 -16.96 -0.94
CA ARG A 229 43.53 -15.79 -0.22
C ARG A 229 44.62 -14.87 0.36
N GLU A 230 45.89 -15.21 0.17
CA GLU A 230 47.01 -14.37 0.59
C GLU A 230 46.89 -12.97 0.02
N LYS A 231 47.17 -11.97 0.84
CA LYS A 231 46.99 -10.57 0.49
C LYS A 231 48.21 -10.07 -0.29
N VAL A 232 47.96 -9.51 -1.47
CA VAL A 232 48.98 -8.93 -2.34
C VAL A 232 48.55 -7.53 -2.79
N MET A 233 49.52 -6.63 -2.93
CA MET A 233 49.29 -5.31 -3.53
C MET A 233 49.14 -5.46 -5.05
N HIS A 234 48.10 -4.86 -5.63
CA HIS A 234 47.84 -4.93 -7.07
C HIS A 234 47.28 -3.60 -7.61
N THR A 235 47.73 -3.22 -8.81
CA THR A 235 47.29 -2.03 -9.53
C THR A 235 46.29 -2.41 -10.62
N PHE A 236 45.03 -2.01 -10.45
CA PHE A 236 43.93 -2.33 -11.35
C PHE A 236 43.89 -1.35 -12.52
N THR A 237 44.46 -1.75 -13.67
CA THR A 237 44.57 -0.90 -14.88
C THR A 237 43.24 -0.37 -15.40
N ALA A 238 42.14 -1.11 -15.23
CA ALA A 238 40.80 -0.70 -15.69
C ALA A 238 40.18 0.47 -14.91
N CYS A 239 40.61 0.72 -13.66
CA CYS A 239 40.07 1.81 -12.83
C CYS A 239 41.15 2.69 -12.19
N GLY A 240 42.43 2.45 -12.46
CA GLY A 240 43.57 3.21 -11.93
C GLY A 240 43.80 3.08 -10.42
N HIS A 241 43.13 2.16 -9.74
CA HIS A 241 43.25 2.00 -8.28
C HIS A 241 44.38 1.04 -7.91
N GLU A 242 45.20 1.42 -6.92
CA GLU A 242 46.16 0.55 -6.25
C GLU A 242 45.61 0.17 -4.87
N CYS A 243 45.39 -1.13 -4.62
CA CYS A 243 44.93 -1.61 -3.32
C CYS A 243 45.24 -3.09 -3.09
N GLU A 244 45.20 -3.49 -1.82
CA GLU A 244 45.42 -4.87 -1.39
C GLU A 244 44.27 -5.78 -1.85
N THR A 245 44.60 -6.89 -2.50
CA THR A 245 43.62 -7.87 -2.98
C THR A 245 44.11 -9.31 -2.75
N ALA A 246 43.23 -10.29 -2.91
CA ALA A 246 43.63 -11.69 -2.80
C ALA A 246 44.52 -12.08 -3.99
N CYS A 247 45.56 -12.89 -3.76
CA CYS A 247 46.46 -13.43 -4.77
C CYS A 247 45.70 -14.08 -5.94
N ALA A 248 44.60 -14.79 -5.66
CA ALA A 248 43.69 -15.32 -6.67
C ALA A 248 43.09 -14.26 -7.61
N ASN A 249 42.71 -13.10 -7.07
CA ASN A 249 42.13 -12.00 -7.83
C ASN A 249 43.20 -11.25 -8.63
N ALA A 250 44.38 -11.02 -8.04
CA ALA A 250 45.52 -10.40 -8.72
C ALA A 250 46.03 -11.22 -9.91
N ASN A 251 46.01 -12.55 -9.80
CA ASN A 251 46.44 -13.49 -10.86
C ASN A 251 45.30 -13.93 -11.80
N SER A 252 44.12 -13.31 -11.70
CA SER A 252 43.00 -13.59 -12.60
C SER A 252 43.16 -12.84 -13.93
N GLN A 253 42.56 -13.34 -15.01
CA GLN A 253 42.60 -12.68 -16.32
C GLN A 253 41.93 -11.29 -16.30
N LEU A 254 40.98 -11.05 -15.39
CA LEU A 254 40.25 -9.80 -15.22
C LEU A 254 40.18 -9.46 -13.72
N PRO A 255 41.24 -8.87 -13.14
CA PRO A 255 41.28 -8.52 -11.73
C PRO A 255 40.17 -7.54 -11.35
N ILE A 256 39.41 -7.85 -10.32
CA ILE A 256 38.27 -7.03 -9.89
C ILE A 256 38.69 -6.12 -8.73
N CYS A 257 38.60 -4.80 -8.94
CA CYS A 257 38.92 -3.83 -7.89
C CYS A 257 37.89 -3.89 -6.73
N PRO A 258 38.33 -4.11 -5.47
CA PRO A 258 37.45 -4.13 -4.30
C PRO A 258 37.10 -2.75 -3.74
N LYS A 259 37.76 -1.68 -4.20
CA LYS A 259 37.59 -0.31 -3.68
C LYS A 259 36.21 0.26 -3.99
N LEU A 260 35.68 1.08 -3.08
CA LEU A 260 34.41 1.80 -3.26
C LEU A 260 34.55 2.90 -4.31
N CYS A 261 33.46 3.16 -5.05
CA CYS A 261 33.43 4.14 -6.14
C CYS A 261 33.54 5.58 -5.64
N ASN A 262 32.80 5.95 -4.57
CA ASN A 262 32.75 7.28 -3.97
C ASN A 262 32.40 8.46 -4.90
N THR A 263 32.01 8.22 -6.15
CA THR A 263 31.51 9.25 -7.07
C THR A 263 30.23 9.90 -6.52
N MET A 264 30.14 11.23 -6.58
CA MET A 264 28.94 11.98 -6.16
C MET A 264 27.80 11.75 -7.15
N LEU A 265 26.65 11.32 -6.63
CA LEU A 265 25.43 11.10 -7.41
C LEU A 265 24.60 12.39 -7.49
N GLU A 266 23.68 12.47 -8.45
CA GLU A 266 22.73 13.59 -8.58
C GLU A 266 21.87 13.79 -7.32
N CYS A 267 21.64 12.72 -6.55
CA CYS A 267 20.95 12.79 -5.26
C CYS A 267 21.80 13.39 -4.13
N GLY A 268 23.05 13.83 -4.40
CA GLY A 268 23.98 14.41 -3.42
C GLY A 268 24.71 13.40 -2.54
N HIS A 269 24.47 12.09 -2.71
CA HIS A 269 25.11 11.04 -1.92
C HIS A 269 26.32 10.42 -2.65
N PRO A 270 27.39 10.02 -1.94
CA PRO A 270 28.52 9.32 -2.55
C PRO A 270 28.15 7.86 -2.88
N CYS A 271 28.59 7.38 -4.03
CA CYS A 271 28.34 6.00 -4.48
C CYS A 271 29.05 4.98 -3.59
N GLN A 272 28.27 4.24 -2.78
CA GLN A 272 28.76 3.17 -1.90
C GLN A 272 28.94 1.81 -2.59
N ASN A 273 28.77 1.73 -3.92
CA ASN A 273 28.99 0.48 -4.65
C ASN A 273 30.49 0.21 -4.84
N LYS A 274 30.88 -1.08 -4.85
CA LYS A 274 32.22 -1.49 -5.26
C LYS A 274 32.45 -1.08 -6.72
N CYS A 275 33.64 -0.60 -7.05
CA CYS A 275 34.02 -0.11 -8.38
C CYS A 275 33.58 -1.05 -9.52
N LYS A 276 33.66 -2.38 -9.30
CA LYS A 276 33.21 -3.41 -10.25
C LYS A 276 31.75 -3.30 -10.73
N SER A 277 30.88 -2.72 -9.92
CA SER A 277 29.43 -2.66 -10.15
C SER A 277 29.00 -1.36 -10.81
N CYS A 278 29.92 -0.41 -10.98
CA CYS A 278 29.66 0.92 -11.51
C CYS A 278 30.11 1.05 -12.97
N LYS A 279 29.74 0.08 -13.82
CA LYS A 279 30.03 0.19 -15.27
C LYS A 279 28.98 1.08 -15.93
N GLU A 280 29.43 2.07 -16.69
CA GLU A 280 28.63 2.86 -17.64
C GLU A 280 27.43 3.62 -17.02
N GLY A 281 27.67 4.45 -16.00
CA GLY A 281 26.72 5.48 -15.58
C GLY A 281 25.49 5.01 -14.78
N ASN A 282 25.25 3.70 -14.63
CA ASN A 282 24.10 3.21 -13.85
C ASN A 282 24.42 3.12 -12.35
N HIS A 283 24.49 4.29 -11.71
CA HIS A 283 24.68 4.39 -10.27
C HIS A 283 23.33 4.46 -9.53
N SER A 284 22.99 3.41 -8.78
CA SER A 284 21.83 3.43 -7.88
C SER A 284 22.24 3.82 -6.46
N CYS A 285 21.53 4.79 -5.88
CA CYS A 285 21.73 5.16 -4.48
C CYS A 285 20.96 4.21 -3.56
N LYS A 286 21.69 3.43 -2.77
CA LYS A 286 21.11 2.50 -1.77
C LYS A 286 21.00 3.12 -0.37
N GLN A 287 21.38 4.39 -0.21
CA GLN A 287 21.24 5.08 1.07
C GLN A 287 19.77 5.24 1.43
N LYS A 288 19.48 5.25 2.73
CA LYS A 288 18.13 5.52 3.21
C LYS A 288 17.87 7.01 3.14
N CYS A 289 16.67 7.38 2.70
CA CYS A 289 16.19 8.74 2.66
C CYS A 289 15.95 9.24 4.09
N GLU A 290 16.76 10.19 4.52
CA GLU A 290 16.66 10.80 5.86
C GLU A 290 15.72 12.02 5.90
N ARG A 291 15.04 12.33 4.78
CA ARG A 291 14.06 13.42 4.74
C ARG A 291 12.93 13.17 5.74
N THR A 292 12.67 14.16 6.58
CA THR A 292 11.51 14.20 7.48
C THR A 292 10.25 14.46 6.67
N LEU A 293 9.31 13.52 6.71
CA LEU A 293 7.99 13.68 6.14
C LEU A 293 7.21 14.74 6.94
N PHE A 294 6.16 15.31 6.33
CA PHE A 294 5.30 16.29 7.00
C PHE A 294 4.65 15.78 8.30
N CYS A 295 4.47 14.46 8.43
CA CYS A 295 4.02 13.84 9.68
C CYS A 295 5.06 13.80 10.81
N GLY A 296 6.26 14.35 10.61
CA GLY A 296 7.40 14.28 11.53
C GLY A 296 8.20 12.98 11.47
N HIS A 297 7.72 11.96 10.75
CA HIS A 297 8.46 10.71 10.58
C HIS A 297 9.58 10.82 9.55
N ILE A 298 10.72 10.20 9.82
CA ILE A 298 11.79 10.00 8.81
C ILE A 298 11.31 9.00 7.74
N CYS A 299 11.50 9.33 6.45
CA CYS A 299 11.10 8.51 5.30
C CYS A 299 11.66 7.09 5.37
N GLY A 300 12.98 6.94 5.52
CA GLY A 300 13.65 5.65 5.75
C GLY A 300 13.60 4.66 4.58
N ARG A 301 13.01 5.03 3.43
CA ARG A 301 13.06 4.24 2.18
C ARG A 301 14.39 4.43 1.44
N GLU A 302 14.64 3.65 0.41
CA GLU A 302 15.80 3.89 -0.47
C GLU A 302 15.72 5.28 -1.11
N CYS A 303 16.89 5.88 -1.34
CA CYS A 303 17.00 7.19 -1.93
C CYS A 303 16.33 7.21 -3.31
N HIS A 304 15.34 8.07 -3.46
CA HIS A 304 14.58 8.28 -4.69
C HIS A 304 14.90 9.65 -5.31
N GLY A 305 16.17 10.07 -5.19
CA GLY A 305 16.66 11.33 -5.76
C GLY A 305 15.83 12.55 -5.38
N GLY A 306 15.47 13.35 -6.38
CA GLY A 306 14.64 14.55 -6.25
C GLY A 306 13.14 14.27 -6.08
N ASP A 307 12.68 13.03 -6.27
CA ASP A 307 11.26 12.72 -6.22
C ASP A 307 10.66 12.99 -4.82
N PRO A 308 9.37 13.33 -4.72
CA PRO A 308 8.68 13.47 -3.45
C PRO A 308 8.73 12.17 -2.63
N CYS A 309 8.83 12.29 -1.31
CA CYS A 309 8.80 11.11 -0.46
C CYS A 309 7.41 10.44 -0.49
N PRO A 310 7.34 9.10 -0.51
CA PRO A 310 6.07 8.38 -0.48
C PRO A 310 5.36 8.54 0.88
N PRO A 311 4.07 8.14 0.96
CA PRO A 311 3.30 8.21 2.20
C PRO A 311 3.96 7.45 3.35
N CYS A 312 3.74 7.93 4.57
CA CYS A 312 4.34 7.34 5.76
C CYS A 312 3.69 5.99 6.12
N ASP A 313 4.51 4.94 6.25
CA ASP A 313 4.07 3.60 6.66
C ASP A 313 4.26 3.32 8.16
N LYS A 314 4.81 4.27 8.92
CA LYS A 314 5.01 4.13 10.38
C LYS A 314 3.68 4.22 11.14
N LYS A 315 3.67 3.80 12.40
CA LYS A 315 2.51 3.99 13.30
C LYS A 315 2.21 5.47 13.45
N CYS A 316 0.93 5.84 13.51
CA CYS A 316 0.53 7.24 13.64
C CYS A 316 1.01 7.81 15.00
N SER A 317 1.60 9.00 14.99
CA SER A 317 2.06 9.72 16.19
C SER A 317 0.95 10.56 16.84
N VAL A 318 -0.19 10.73 16.15
CA VAL A 318 -1.34 11.49 16.66
C VAL A 318 -1.86 10.84 17.93
N SER A 319 -1.73 11.58 19.02
CA SER A 319 -2.24 11.23 20.34
C SER A 319 -2.60 12.50 21.08
N CYS A 320 -3.36 12.35 22.15
CA CYS A 320 -3.62 13.33 23.20
C CYS A 320 -3.83 12.57 24.52
N VAL A 321 -4.07 13.29 25.61
CA VAL A 321 -4.41 12.69 26.91
C VAL A 321 -5.68 11.82 26.85
N HIS A 322 -6.59 12.10 25.93
CA HIS A 322 -7.86 11.37 25.77
C HIS A 322 -7.74 10.10 24.93
N SER A 323 -6.92 10.12 23.88
CA SER A 323 -6.86 9.01 22.91
C SER A 323 -5.57 8.98 22.10
N LYS A 324 -5.23 7.79 21.60
CA LYS A 324 -4.06 7.54 20.73
C LYS A 324 -4.49 6.82 19.46
N CYS A 325 -4.02 7.30 18.31
CA CYS A 325 -4.31 6.66 17.03
C CYS A 325 -3.59 5.30 16.92
N VAL A 326 -4.33 4.24 16.59
CA VAL A 326 -3.80 2.87 16.43
C VAL A 326 -3.40 2.54 14.98
N GLY A 327 -3.78 3.38 14.02
CA GLY A 327 -3.58 3.15 12.59
C GLY A 327 -2.17 3.51 12.08
N LYS A 328 -1.95 3.26 10.79
CA LYS A 328 -0.78 3.77 10.08
C LYS A 328 -0.86 5.28 9.91
N CYS A 329 0.30 5.94 9.86
CA CYS A 329 0.39 7.38 9.71
C CYS A 329 -0.20 7.89 8.39
N SER A 330 -0.26 7.04 7.34
CA SER A 330 -0.93 7.33 6.07
C SER A 330 -2.47 7.24 6.11
N ASN A 331 -3.07 6.47 7.03
CA ASN A 331 -4.52 6.23 7.09
C ASN A 331 -5.25 7.37 7.79
N ILE A 332 -6.33 7.93 7.22
CA ILE A 332 -7.13 9.04 7.81
C ILE A 332 -7.37 8.83 9.31
N CYS A 333 -7.20 9.90 10.10
CA CYS A 333 -7.46 9.90 11.54
C CYS A 333 -8.24 11.16 11.92
N SER A 334 -9.11 11.03 12.92
CA SER A 334 -9.97 12.12 13.41
C SER A 334 -9.24 13.01 14.43
N SER A 335 -9.67 14.26 14.52
CA SER A 335 -9.24 15.16 15.59
C SER A 335 -10.01 14.84 16.89
N CYS A 336 -9.41 15.17 18.04
CA CYS A 336 -10.05 14.99 19.34
C CYS A 336 -11.07 16.12 19.59
N VAL A 337 -12.29 15.76 19.98
CA VAL A 337 -13.39 16.70 20.26
C VAL A 337 -13.77 16.75 21.75
N GLU A 338 -13.04 16.01 22.60
CA GLU A 338 -13.17 16.10 24.06
C GLU A 338 -12.70 17.47 24.55
N ASP A 339 -13.18 17.88 25.73
CA ASP A 339 -12.77 19.14 26.37
C ASP A 339 -11.26 19.19 26.61
N CYS A 340 -10.63 20.35 26.39
CA CYS A 340 -9.22 20.55 26.76
C CYS A 340 -9.06 20.48 28.29
N ASP A 341 -8.03 19.76 28.74
CA ASP A 341 -7.69 19.57 30.16
C ASP A 341 -6.73 20.65 30.70
N TRP A 342 -6.28 21.58 29.86
CA TRP A 342 -5.35 22.62 30.26
C TRP A 342 -6.05 23.66 31.16
N GLN A 343 -5.63 23.69 32.42
CA GLN A 343 -6.19 24.57 33.45
C GLN A 343 -5.16 24.93 34.52
N CYS A 344 -5.28 26.12 35.08
CA CYS A 344 -4.64 26.47 36.34
C CYS A 344 -5.48 27.49 37.13
N LEU A 345 -5.10 27.76 38.38
CA LEU A 345 -5.79 28.73 39.23
C LEU A 345 -5.61 30.19 38.77
N HIS A 346 -4.49 30.50 38.11
CA HIS A 346 -4.14 31.87 37.70
C HIS A 346 -4.90 32.33 36.44
N GLU A 347 -4.98 31.48 35.41
CA GLU A 347 -5.54 31.82 34.09
C GLU A 347 -6.86 31.06 33.80
N GLY A 348 -7.34 30.25 34.75
CA GLY A 348 -8.53 29.41 34.56
C GLY A 348 -8.33 28.21 33.64
N LYS A 349 -9.44 27.67 33.13
CA LYS A 349 -9.52 26.48 32.25
C LYS A 349 -9.70 26.89 30.78
N CYS A 350 -9.02 26.20 29.87
CA CYS A 350 -9.22 26.33 28.43
C CYS A 350 -10.68 26.01 28.05
N SER A 351 -11.30 26.89 27.27
CA SER A 351 -12.70 26.72 26.87
C SER A 351 -12.85 26.04 25.51
N LEU A 352 -11.80 25.51 24.89
CA LEU A 352 -11.88 24.84 23.60
C LEU A 352 -11.72 23.32 23.73
N VAL A 353 -12.06 22.60 22.66
CA VAL A 353 -11.83 21.16 22.56
C VAL A 353 -10.34 20.86 22.35
N CYS A 354 -9.89 19.67 22.74
CA CYS A 354 -8.50 19.22 22.70
C CYS A 354 -7.85 19.31 21.31
N GLY A 355 -8.64 19.15 20.23
CA GLY A 355 -8.18 19.27 18.86
C GLY A 355 -8.03 20.71 18.35
N ALA A 356 -8.55 21.70 19.08
CA ALA A 356 -8.47 23.12 18.70
C ALA A 356 -7.21 23.77 19.29
N PRO A 357 -6.64 24.79 18.61
CA PRO A 357 -5.61 25.65 19.21
C PRO A 357 -6.16 26.32 20.47
N CYS A 358 -5.52 26.10 21.61
CA CYS A 358 -5.97 26.65 22.90
C CYS A 358 -6.12 28.18 22.86
N ASN A 359 -7.11 28.70 23.57
CA ASN A 359 -7.43 30.13 23.66
C ASN A 359 -7.15 30.75 25.03
N ARG A 360 -6.54 29.99 25.95
CA ARG A 360 -6.05 30.45 27.25
C ARG A 360 -4.61 30.94 27.10
N LEU A 361 -4.23 31.96 27.86
CA LEU A 361 -2.86 32.47 27.89
C LEU A 361 -1.94 31.57 28.73
N PRO A 362 -0.66 31.41 28.39
CA PRO A 362 0.30 30.66 29.20
C PRO A 362 0.52 31.31 30.58
N CYS A 363 0.82 30.49 31.59
CA CYS A 363 1.18 30.98 32.93
C CYS A 363 2.70 30.87 33.11
N ASN A 364 3.35 31.92 33.65
CA ASN A 364 4.80 31.94 33.89
C ASN A 364 5.22 31.54 35.31
N LEU A 365 4.25 31.28 36.20
CA LEU A 365 4.54 30.95 37.60
C LEU A 365 4.93 29.49 37.77
N ARG A 366 5.87 29.22 38.68
CA ARG A 366 6.18 27.86 39.16
C ARG A 366 4.94 27.22 39.81
N CYS A 367 4.81 25.91 39.66
CA CYS A 367 3.70 25.16 40.24
C CYS A 367 3.76 25.09 41.77
N ASP A 368 2.65 25.41 42.44
CA ASP A 368 2.53 25.38 43.91
C ASP A 368 2.18 24.00 44.50
N LYS A 369 1.99 22.99 43.64
CA LYS A 369 1.67 21.64 44.10
C LYS A 369 2.90 21.00 44.75
N LEU A 370 2.69 20.23 45.81
CA LEU A 370 3.71 19.41 46.44
C LEU A 370 3.77 18.04 45.78
N LEU A 371 4.98 17.55 45.52
CA LEU A 371 5.23 16.18 45.08
C LEU A 371 5.02 15.21 46.25
N ALA A 372 4.99 13.90 45.98
CA ALA A 372 4.80 12.89 47.03
C ALA A 372 5.94 12.86 48.08
N CYS A 373 7.11 13.44 47.79
CA CYS A 373 8.19 13.66 48.75
C CYS A 373 7.97 14.87 49.68
N GLY A 374 6.93 15.69 49.45
CA GLY A 374 6.63 16.89 50.24
C GLY A 374 7.25 18.19 49.71
N HIS A 375 8.15 18.14 48.72
CA HIS A 375 8.77 19.33 48.13
C HIS A 375 7.93 19.94 46.99
N ARG A 376 8.12 21.24 46.74
CA ARG A 376 7.39 22.00 45.70
C ARG A 376 7.79 21.53 44.30
N CYS A 377 6.80 21.34 43.44
CA CYS A 377 6.97 20.93 42.05
C CYS A 377 7.99 21.85 41.32
N PRO A 378 8.99 21.30 40.62
CA PRO A 378 9.96 22.09 39.87
C PRO A 378 9.42 22.62 38.54
N SER A 379 8.22 22.18 38.12
CA SER A 379 7.64 22.54 36.84
C SER A 379 6.73 23.75 36.90
N ILE A 380 6.41 24.28 35.72
CA ILE A 380 5.56 25.45 35.54
C ILE A 380 4.07 25.14 35.81
N CYS A 381 3.34 26.16 36.23
CA CYS A 381 1.93 26.02 36.58
C CYS A 381 1.06 25.69 35.35
N GLY A 382 0.19 24.68 35.50
CA GLY A 382 -0.70 24.20 34.44
C GLY A 382 -0.18 23.00 33.65
N GLU A 383 1.09 22.59 33.87
CA GLU A 383 1.63 21.31 33.39
C GLU A 383 1.36 20.17 34.39
N ASP A 384 1.60 18.94 33.92
CA ASP A 384 1.57 17.75 34.77
C ASP A 384 2.82 17.70 35.66
N CYS A 385 2.62 17.48 36.96
CA CYS A 385 3.73 17.39 37.89
C CYS A 385 4.59 16.15 37.59
N PRO A 386 5.93 16.28 37.58
CA PRO A 386 6.82 15.16 37.30
C PRO A 386 6.85 14.17 38.48
N ASP A 387 7.48 13.03 38.26
CA ASP A 387 7.75 12.06 39.32
C ASP A 387 8.70 12.63 40.39
N VAL A 388 8.66 12.06 41.60
CA VAL A 388 9.54 12.40 42.73
C VAL A 388 11.02 12.29 42.36
N SER A 389 11.39 11.42 41.41
CA SER A 389 12.77 11.30 40.92
C SER A 389 13.33 12.58 40.31
N PHE A 390 12.48 13.51 39.87
CA PHE A 390 12.86 14.81 39.30
C PHE A 390 12.74 15.95 40.30
N CYS A 391 12.42 15.68 41.57
CA CYS A 391 12.46 16.69 42.61
C CYS A 391 13.90 17.19 42.80
N ILE A 392 14.14 18.50 42.68
CA ILE A 392 15.48 19.09 42.83
C ILE A 392 16.18 18.74 44.15
N GLU A 393 15.42 18.48 45.21
CA GLU A 393 15.94 18.12 46.54
C GLU A 393 16.18 16.61 46.70
N CYS A 394 15.43 15.76 45.98
CA CYS A 394 15.48 14.30 46.13
C CYS A 394 16.11 13.56 44.94
N CYS A 395 16.37 14.25 43.84
CA CYS A 395 16.85 13.63 42.61
C CYS A 395 18.30 13.16 42.73
N SER A 396 18.67 12.24 41.83
CA SER A 396 20.03 11.71 41.76
C SER A 396 21.04 12.78 41.34
N THR A 397 22.31 12.58 41.67
CA THR A 397 23.41 13.46 41.22
C THR A 397 23.51 13.54 39.69
N GLU A 398 23.12 12.47 38.98
CA GLU A 398 23.04 12.46 37.52
C GLU A 398 21.95 13.40 36.99
N THR A 399 20.76 13.38 37.60
CA THR A 399 19.65 14.27 37.22
C THR A 399 19.98 15.74 37.49
N LYS A 400 20.70 16.04 38.58
CA LYS A 400 21.17 17.39 38.91
C LYS A 400 22.18 17.94 37.89
N ALA A 401 23.04 17.08 37.36
CA ALA A 401 24.06 17.45 36.40
C ALA A 401 23.52 17.69 34.97
N ASN A 402 22.26 17.38 34.70
CA ASN A 402 21.66 17.62 33.39
C ASN A 402 21.65 19.12 33.06
N ILE A 403 22.10 19.47 31.85
CA ILE A 403 22.01 20.83 31.33
C ILE A 403 20.56 21.09 30.94
N VAL A 404 19.90 22.00 31.65
CA VAL A 404 18.49 22.34 31.45
C VAL A 404 18.31 23.64 30.69
N ASP A 405 19.23 24.58 30.86
CA ASP A 405 19.24 25.82 30.09
C ASP A 405 20.26 25.71 28.96
N MET A 406 19.80 25.77 27.72
CA MET A 406 20.67 25.64 26.54
C MET A 406 21.23 26.99 26.06
N LEU A 407 20.76 28.10 26.62
CA LEU A 407 21.23 29.45 26.31
C LEU A 407 22.43 29.79 27.19
N GLU A 408 22.33 29.51 28.50
CA GLU A 408 23.36 29.81 29.50
C GLU A 408 24.20 28.59 29.89
N PHE A 409 23.82 27.38 29.45
CA PHE A 409 24.46 26.11 29.81
C PHE A 409 24.38 25.77 31.31
N ASN A 410 23.37 26.31 32.01
CA ASN A 410 23.15 26.03 33.43
C ASN A 410 22.69 24.58 33.65
N SER A 411 23.25 23.95 34.68
CA SER A 411 22.79 22.64 35.15
C SER A 411 21.47 22.74 35.92
N TYR A 412 20.80 21.61 36.11
CA TYR A 412 19.54 21.58 36.87
C TYR A 412 19.72 22.03 38.32
N GLU A 413 20.89 21.81 38.92
CA GLU A 413 21.23 22.25 40.28
C GLU A 413 21.40 23.76 40.41
N GLU A 414 21.87 24.43 39.36
CA GLU A 414 22.13 25.87 39.34
C GLU A 414 20.90 26.68 38.89
N GLN A 415 19.85 26.01 38.41
CA GLN A 415 18.67 26.65 37.85
C GLN A 415 17.77 27.25 38.95
N ASP A 416 17.44 28.54 38.81
CA ASP A 416 16.43 29.20 39.63
C ASP A 416 15.01 28.82 39.16
N LEU A 417 14.44 27.81 39.81
CA LEU A 417 13.12 27.28 39.45
C LEU A 417 11.96 28.24 39.75
N ASP A 418 12.14 29.23 40.62
CA ASP A 418 11.08 30.19 40.95
C ASP A 418 10.93 31.26 39.88
N ASN A 419 12.04 31.64 39.23
CA ASN A 419 12.06 32.58 38.11
C ASN A 419 11.92 31.90 36.75
N ASP A 420 12.65 30.80 36.50
CA ASP A 420 12.60 30.05 35.23
C ASP A 420 12.42 28.54 35.47
N PRO A 421 11.18 28.10 35.76
CA PRO A 421 10.86 26.70 36.03
C PRO A 421 11.12 25.81 34.82
N VAL A 422 11.24 24.50 35.06
CA VAL A 422 11.54 23.52 34.01
C VAL A 422 10.30 22.84 33.43
N ILE A 423 10.30 22.51 32.15
CA ILE A 423 9.22 21.79 31.47
C ILE A 423 9.72 20.41 31.05
N PHE A 424 8.97 19.38 31.40
CA PHE A 424 9.29 17.99 31.11
C PHE A 424 8.65 17.54 29.80
N LEU A 425 9.46 17.03 28.88
CA LEU A 425 9.00 16.49 27.61
C LEU A 425 8.63 15.01 27.73
N GLN A 426 7.72 14.57 26.88
CA GLN A 426 7.30 13.16 26.76
C GLN A 426 8.43 12.16 26.45
N CYS A 427 9.58 12.64 25.96
CA CYS A 427 10.75 11.81 25.70
C CYS A 427 11.64 11.62 26.94
N GLY A 428 11.30 12.24 28.08
CA GLY A 428 12.05 12.18 29.33
C GLY A 428 13.07 13.30 29.54
N HIS A 429 13.39 14.08 28.49
CA HIS A 429 14.24 15.27 28.60
C HIS A 429 13.45 16.46 29.14
N PHE A 430 14.10 17.38 29.83
CA PHE A 430 13.49 18.56 30.42
C PHE A 430 14.43 19.75 30.29
N TYR A 431 13.85 20.94 30.13
CA TYR A 431 14.61 22.17 29.88
C TYR A 431 13.95 23.34 30.61
N SER A 432 14.69 24.45 30.75
CA SER A 432 14.16 25.72 31.22
C SER A 432 13.03 26.22 30.34
N THR A 433 12.10 27.00 30.91
CA THR A 433 10.97 27.56 30.16
C THR A 433 11.49 28.48 29.06
N THR A 434 12.51 29.29 29.35
CA THR A 434 13.15 30.18 28.37
C THR A 434 13.71 29.41 27.17
N THR A 435 14.41 28.31 27.41
CA THR A 435 14.96 27.46 26.34
C THR A 435 13.86 26.89 25.44
N LEU A 436 12.79 26.33 26.02
CA LEU A 436 11.72 25.73 25.24
C LEU A 436 10.82 26.75 24.56
N ASP A 437 10.59 27.91 25.16
CA ASP A 437 9.83 29.01 24.57
C ASP A 437 10.51 29.49 23.26
N GLY A 438 11.85 29.59 23.26
CA GLY A 438 12.63 29.90 22.07
C GLY A 438 12.56 28.81 20.99
N ILE A 439 12.70 27.53 21.36
CA ILE A 439 12.60 26.40 20.41
C ILE A 439 11.21 26.33 19.78
N MET A 440 10.17 26.57 20.59
CA MET A 440 8.78 26.50 20.19
C MET A 440 8.29 27.78 19.52
N GLU A 441 9.08 28.86 19.50
CA GLU A 441 8.72 30.16 18.92
C GLU A 441 7.35 30.64 19.45
N ILE A 442 7.21 30.66 20.78
CA ILE A 442 5.95 30.98 21.46
C ILE A 442 5.44 32.39 21.13
N ASP A 443 6.36 33.31 20.80
CA ASP A 443 6.14 34.68 20.34
C ASP A 443 5.32 34.76 19.04
N LYS A 444 5.30 33.69 18.24
CA LYS A 444 4.45 33.61 17.03
C LYS A 444 3.03 33.14 17.32
N SER A 445 2.77 32.67 18.54
CA SER A 445 1.46 32.13 18.95
C SER A 445 0.67 33.08 19.83
N TYR A 446 1.36 33.99 20.53
CA TYR A 446 0.81 34.90 21.52
C TYR A 446 1.41 36.31 21.37
N GLU A 447 0.65 37.31 21.78
CA GLU A 447 1.14 38.68 21.91
C GLU A 447 1.78 38.83 23.29
N ILE A 448 3.01 39.35 23.30
CA ILE A 448 3.83 39.52 24.50
C ILE A 448 4.13 41.01 24.63
N ASP A 449 3.94 41.58 25.81
CA ASP A 449 4.28 42.99 26.08
C ASP A 449 5.79 43.18 26.34
N GLU A 450 6.20 44.44 26.57
CA GLU A 450 7.61 44.78 26.84
C GLU A 450 8.14 44.18 28.15
N GLU A 451 7.24 43.77 29.05
CA GLU A 451 7.56 43.17 30.35
C GLU A 451 7.61 41.63 30.29
N GLY A 452 7.30 41.02 29.15
CA GLY A 452 7.30 39.57 28.95
C GLY A 452 6.00 38.86 29.34
N ASN A 453 4.91 39.60 29.61
CA ASN A 453 3.60 39.04 29.91
C ASN A 453 2.79 38.78 28.65
N PHE A 454 2.03 37.69 28.67
CA PHE A 454 1.11 37.37 27.58
C PHE A 454 -0.14 38.24 27.67
N VAL A 455 -0.41 39.04 26.64
CA VAL A 455 -1.55 39.99 26.61
C VAL A 455 -2.64 39.58 25.62
N GLY A 456 -2.33 38.70 24.67
CA GLY A 456 -3.25 38.37 23.59
C GLY A 456 -2.88 37.12 22.78
N LEU A 457 -3.77 36.76 21.86
CA LEU A 457 -3.61 35.63 20.96
C LEU A 457 -3.26 36.12 19.55
N GLN A 458 -2.16 35.65 18.97
CA GLN A 458 -1.85 35.94 17.57
C GLN A 458 -2.61 35.02 16.61
N VAL A 459 -2.81 35.52 15.39
CA VAL A 459 -3.36 34.75 14.26
C VAL A 459 -2.30 33.76 13.78
N LEU A 460 -2.59 32.46 13.91
CA LEU A 460 -1.69 31.41 13.45
C LEU A 460 -1.71 31.33 11.91
N SER A 461 -0.61 31.75 11.30
CA SER A 461 -0.49 31.83 9.85
C SER A 461 -0.35 30.45 9.19
N SER A 462 -0.72 30.37 7.91
CA SER A 462 -0.61 29.15 7.10
C SER A 462 0.84 28.66 6.95
N SER A 463 1.82 29.58 6.98
CA SER A 463 3.25 29.26 6.88
C SER A 463 3.76 28.52 8.12
N LEU A 464 3.28 28.88 9.32
CA LEU A 464 3.55 28.11 10.54
C LEU A 464 3.05 26.66 10.38
N GLY A 465 1.85 26.47 9.83
CA GLY A 465 1.25 25.15 9.59
C GLY A 465 1.98 24.26 8.59
N THR A 466 2.85 24.84 7.75
CA THR A 466 3.70 24.10 6.79
C THR A 466 5.07 23.73 7.33
N SER A 467 5.45 24.27 8.49
CA SER A 467 6.74 24.00 9.12
C SER A 467 6.83 22.56 9.64
N LYS A 468 8.07 22.06 9.80
CA LYS A 468 8.29 20.75 10.43
C LYS A 468 7.90 20.83 11.91
N PRO A 469 7.33 19.76 12.50
CA PRO A 469 7.08 19.74 13.94
C PRO A 469 8.39 19.98 14.70
N LYS A 470 8.31 20.82 15.73
CA LYS A 470 9.45 21.13 16.61
C LYS A 470 9.87 19.86 17.36
N SER A 471 11.17 19.73 17.61
CA SER A 471 11.77 18.50 18.14
C SER A 471 12.69 18.78 19.32
N CYS A 472 12.77 17.81 20.24
CA CYS A 472 13.70 17.82 21.36
C CYS A 472 15.16 17.96 20.87
N PRO A 473 15.96 18.85 21.48
CA PRO A 473 17.38 19.03 21.15
C PRO A 473 18.21 17.74 21.20
N ASP A 474 18.04 16.95 22.26
CA ASP A 474 18.91 15.78 22.51
C ASP A 474 18.51 14.57 21.67
N CYS A 475 17.23 14.18 21.72
CA CYS A 475 16.78 12.93 21.09
C CYS A 475 16.05 13.13 19.76
N ARG A 476 15.82 14.38 19.32
CA ARG A 476 15.08 14.75 18.09
C ARG A 476 13.65 14.21 18.01
N SER A 477 13.11 13.70 19.12
CA SER A 477 11.70 13.32 19.21
C SER A 477 10.83 14.56 19.06
N ALA A 478 9.73 14.46 18.31
CA ALA A 478 8.78 15.57 18.17
C ALA A 478 8.26 16.00 19.56
N ILE A 479 8.16 17.30 19.79
CA ILE A 479 7.61 17.87 21.02
C ILE A 479 6.08 17.84 20.90
N ASN A 480 5.45 16.95 21.66
CA ASN A 480 3.99 16.88 21.82
C ASN A 480 3.66 16.82 23.32
N HIS A 481 2.37 16.93 23.67
CA HIS A 481 1.85 16.79 25.04
C HIS A 481 2.38 17.77 26.08
N VAL A 482 2.89 18.93 25.66
CA VAL A 482 3.20 20.05 26.55
C VAL A 482 2.04 21.05 26.46
N LYS A 483 1.39 21.34 27.60
CA LYS A 483 0.13 22.10 27.64
C LYS A 483 0.34 23.58 27.31
N ARG A 484 1.45 24.18 27.76
CA ARG A 484 1.92 25.56 27.48
C ARG A 484 1.96 25.85 25.98
N TYR A 485 2.48 24.91 25.20
CA TYR A 485 2.57 25.00 23.74
C TYR A 485 1.36 24.37 23.04
N GLY A 486 0.29 24.04 23.77
CA GLY A 486 -0.89 23.34 23.27
C GLY A 486 -1.58 24.07 22.11
N ARG A 487 -1.51 25.41 22.07
CA ARG A 487 -2.01 26.22 20.95
C ARG A 487 -1.27 25.90 19.65
N LEU A 488 0.06 26.00 19.62
CA LEU A 488 0.88 25.70 18.44
C LEU A 488 0.81 24.21 18.09
N ILE A 489 0.98 23.32 19.07
CA ILE A 489 0.96 21.86 18.86
C ILE A 489 -0.39 21.42 18.27
N SER A 490 -1.50 21.92 18.80
CA SER A 490 -2.84 21.57 18.28
C SER A 490 -3.09 22.15 16.90
N PHE A 491 -2.63 23.37 16.61
CA PHE A 491 -2.70 23.93 15.26
C PHE A 491 -1.90 23.11 14.24
N MET A 492 -0.65 22.77 14.56
CA MET A 492 0.20 21.94 13.71
C MET A 492 -0.41 20.56 13.48
N ARG A 493 -0.93 19.94 14.54
CA ARG A 493 -1.64 18.66 14.47
C ARG A 493 -2.91 18.75 13.63
N LEU A 494 -3.71 19.80 13.78
CA LEU A 494 -4.93 19.99 13.01
C LEU A 494 -4.63 20.19 11.51
N ARG A 495 -3.61 21.00 11.18
CA ARG A 495 -3.07 21.14 9.82
C ARG A 495 -2.54 19.82 9.26
N PHE A 496 -1.89 19.04 10.10
CA PHE A 496 -1.42 17.71 9.75
C PHE A 496 -2.58 16.77 9.36
N LEU A 497 -3.62 16.72 10.19
CA LEU A 497 -4.82 15.93 9.93
C LEU A 497 -5.52 16.37 8.64
N GLU A 498 -5.66 17.67 8.45
CA GLU A 498 -6.31 18.24 7.26
C GLU A 498 -5.53 17.90 5.98
N ARG A 499 -4.21 18.07 5.97
CA ARG A 499 -3.39 17.72 4.81
C ARG A 499 -3.48 16.24 4.50
N LYS A 500 -3.51 15.39 5.52
CA LYS A 500 -3.64 13.93 5.37
C LYS A 500 -5.00 13.54 4.78
N HIS A 501 -6.08 14.17 5.25
CA HIS A 501 -7.41 14.03 4.68
C HIS A 501 -7.41 14.44 3.19
N MET A 502 -6.87 15.62 2.88
CA MET A 502 -6.77 16.14 1.52
C MET A 502 -5.91 15.28 0.58
N THR A 503 -4.77 14.76 1.05
CA THR A 503 -3.93 13.85 0.25
C THR A 503 -4.66 12.53 -0.05
N SER A 504 -5.46 12.02 0.90
CA SER A 504 -6.29 10.83 0.66
C SER A 504 -7.36 11.09 -0.41
N VAL A 505 -8.00 12.25 -0.36
CA VAL A 505 -8.97 12.70 -1.37
C VAL A 505 -8.29 12.81 -2.74
N GLU A 506 -7.12 13.45 -2.82
CA GLU A 506 -6.36 13.60 -4.06
C GLU A 506 -6.00 12.26 -4.70
N MET A 507 -5.60 11.26 -3.90
CA MET A 507 -5.33 9.91 -4.41
C MET A 507 -6.58 9.23 -4.98
N ARG A 508 -7.74 9.41 -4.35
CA ARG A 508 -9.04 8.91 -4.85
C ARG A 508 -9.41 9.61 -6.16
N LEU A 509 -9.27 10.94 -6.21
CA LEU A 509 -9.55 11.76 -7.40
C LEU A 509 -8.66 11.37 -8.59
N ARG A 510 -7.36 11.13 -8.38
CA ARG A 510 -6.47 10.66 -9.46
C ARG A 510 -6.94 9.34 -10.06
N ARG A 511 -7.39 8.40 -9.22
CA ARG A 511 -7.94 7.11 -9.68
C ARG A 511 -9.22 7.31 -10.50
N TYR A 512 -10.11 8.17 -10.03
CA TYR A 512 -11.37 8.46 -10.70
C TYR A 512 -11.19 9.22 -12.02
N SER A 513 -10.23 10.15 -12.07
CA SER A 513 -9.84 10.84 -13.30
C SER A 513 -9.32 9.86 -14.35
N LEU A 514 -8.54 8.84 -13.96
CA LEU A 514 -8.10 7.78 -14.88
C LEU A 514 -9.27 6.95 -15.42
N ILE A 515 -10.26 6.65 -14.58
CA ILE A 515 -11.48 5.93 -15.01
C ILE A 515 -12.24 6.77 -16.04
N LEU A 516 -12.40 8.07 -15.81
CA LEU A 516 -13.11 8.96 -16.74
C LEU A 516 -12.39 9.11 -18.09
N ARG A 517 -11.05 9.13 -18.09
CA ARG A 517 -10.23 9.14 -19.32
C ARG A 517 -10.32 7.84 -20.12
N GLY A 518 -10.60 6.71 -19.48
CA GLY A 518 -10.70 5.39 -20.12
C GLY A 518 -12.03 5.13 -20.83
N GLU A 519 -12.74 6.18 -21.24
CA GLU A 519 -14.04 6.15 -21.92
C GLU A 519 -15.07 5.18 -21.31
N PRO A 520 -15.47 5.39 -20.04
CA PRO A 520 -16.41 4.51 -19.37
C PRO A 520 -17.83 4.64 -19.94
N ASP A 521 -18.60 3.54 -19.84
CA ASP A 521 -20.04 3.53 -20.14
C ASP A 521 -20.86 4.43 -19.19
N ASP A 522 -22.04 4.85 -19.63
CA ASP A 522 -22.91 5.77 -18.88
C ASP A 522 -23.28 5.25 -17.49
N ALA A 523 -23.41 3.94 -17.33
CA ALA A 523 -23.71 3.31 -16.03
C ALA A 523 -22.56 3.44 -15.03
N LYS A 524 -21.31 3.43 -15.51
CA LYS A 524 -20.12 3.73 -14.71
C LYS A 524 -20.00 5.22 -14.41
N VAL A 525 -20.33 6.10 -15.37
CA VAL A 525 -20.30 7.55 -15.14
C VAL A 525 -21.33 7.98 -14.09
N LYS A 526 -22.56 7.45 -14.14
CA LYS A 526 -23.59 7.70 -13.11
C LYS A 526 -23.14 7.25 -11.71
N ARG A 527 -22.57 6.05 -11.60
CA ARG A 527 -21.96 5.58 -10.35
C ARG A 527 -20.81 6.46 -9.88
N LEU A 528 -20.03 7.01 -10.81
CA LEU A 528 -18.93 7.90 -10.46
C LEU A 528 -19.43 9.23 -9.88
N ILE A 529 -20.55 9.77 -10.39
CA ILE A 529 -21.20 10.97 -9.83
C ILE A 529 -21.62 10.73 -8.37
N GLU A 530 -22.30 9.62 -8.08
CA GLU A 530 -22.70 9.26 -6.71
C GLU A 530 -21.48 9.16 -5.77
N ILE A 531 -20.39 8.55 -6.25
CA ILE A 531 -19.14 8.43 -5.49
C ILE A 531 -18.51 9.81 -5.23
N LEU A 532 -18.56 10.71 -6.22
CA LEU A 532 -18.01 12.06 -6.10
C LEU A 532 -18.85 12.94 -5.18
N GLU A 533 -20.17 12.78 -5.16
CA GLU A 533 -21.07 13.45 -4.19
C GLU A 533 -20.77 13.02 -2.75
N GLN A 534 -20.58 11.72 -2.54
CA GLN A 534 -20.15 11.22 -1.24
C GLN A 534 -18.77 11.77 -0.85
N LEU A 535 -17.83 11.81 -1.81
CA LEU A 535 -16.50 12.38 -1.59
C LEU A 535 -16.57 13.89 -1.28
N GLU A 536 -17.50 14.62 -1.88
CA GLU A 536 -17.72 16.04 -1.63
C GLU A 536 -18.16 16.27 -0.18
N SER A 537 -19.08 15.43 0.31
CA SER A 537 -19.49 15.42 1.71
C SER A 537 -18.31 15.12 2.64
N ASP A 538 -17.50 14.09 2.31
CA ASP A 538 -16.30 13.74 3.07
C ASP A 538 -15.28 14.89 3.13
N VAL A 539 -15.06 15.62 2.03
CA VAL A 539 -14.15 16.78 1.96
C VAL A 539 -14.68 17.93 2.81
N LYS A 540 -15.99 18.19 2.71
CA LYS A 540 -16.67 19.20 3.52
C LYS A 540 -16.61 18.85 5.02
N ASP A 541 -16.69 17.57 5.39
CA ASP A 541 -16.62 17.05 6.77
C ASP A 541 -15.18 16.73 7.24
N GLY A 542 -14.23 17.60 6.87
CA GLY A 542 -12.82 17.47 7.22
C GLY A 542 -12.51 17.67 8.71
N PRO A 543 -11.30 17.26 9.18
CA PRO A 543 -10.87 17.42 10.56
C PRO A 543 -11.00 18.84 11.14
N MET A 544 -10.67 19.88 10.36
CA MET A 544 -10.83 21.28 10.80
C MET A 544 -12.28 21.64 11.07
N ARG A 545 -13.21 21.23 10.19
CA ARG A 545 -14.63 21.52 10.35
C ARG A 545 -15.21 20.84 11.58
N LYS A 546 -14.84 19.58 11.82
CA LYS A 546 -15.28 18.83 13.03
C LYS A 546 -14.88 19.54 14.32
N VAL A 547 -13.66 20.05 14.37
CA VAL A 547 -13.17 20.82 15.52
C VAL A 547 -13.93 22.15 15.64
N PHE A 548 -14.16 22.84 14.52
CA PHE A 548 -14.90 24.10 14.48
C PHE A 548 -16.34 23.93 15.00
N GLU A 549 -17.07 22.92 14.51
CA GLU A 549 -18.43 22.60 14.93
C GLU A 549 -18.48 22.18 16.41
N ALA A 550 -17.52 21.38 16.87
CA ALA A 550 -17.41 20.96 18.27
C ALA A 550 -17.20 22.14 19.23
N CYS A 551 -16.59 23.23 18.77
CA CYS A 551 -16.41 24.45 19.57
C CYS A 551 -17.66 25.34 19.67
N ARG A 552 -18.79 24.98 19.04
CA ARG A 552 -20.13 25.60 19.22
C ARG A 552 -20.15 27.14 19.18
N GLY A 553 -19.39 27.75 18.27
CA GLY A 553 -19.36 29.22 18.09
C GLY A 553 -18.39 29.97 19.01
N ARG A 554 -17.52 29.28 19.76
CA ARG A 554 -16.36 29.91 20.43
C ARG A 554 -15.33 30.34 19.38
N GLU A 555 -14.74 31.53 19.54
CA GLU A 555 -13.76 32.07 18.58
C GLU A 555 -12.56 31.13 18.43
N ILE A 556 -12.44 30.52 17.25
CA ILE A 556 -11.25 29.79 16.82
C ILE A 556 -10.59 30.61 15.71
N VAL A 557 -9.39 31.10 16.00
CA VAL A 557 -8.58 31.85 15.04
C VAL A 557 -7.74 30.86 14.22
N VAL A 558 -8.34 30.24 13.20
CA VAL A 558 -7.66 29.32 12.27
C VAL A 558 -8.05 29.65 10.84
N THR A 559 -7.07 29.79 9.95
CA THR A 559 -7.33 30.01 8.52
C THR A 559 -7.98 28.77 7.88
N PRO A 560 -8.87 28.91 6.88
CA PRO A 560 -9.58 27.78 6.27
C PRO A 560 -8.63 26.74 5.62
N PRO A 561 -9.13 25.50 5.36
CA PRO A 561 -8.36 24.45 4.68
C PRO A 561 -8.05 24.82 3.22
N PRO A 562 -7.02 24.21 2.61
CA PRO A 562 -6.64 24.51 1.22
C PRO A 562 -7.70 24.05 0.21
N SER A 563 -8.10 24.95 -0.68
CA SER A 563 -9.16 24.79 -1.68
C SER A 563 -8.91 23.78 -2.81
N ARG A 564 -7.65 23.49 -3.14
CA ARG A 564 -7.30 22.85 -4.42
C ARG A 564 -7.89 21.45 -4.62
N PRO A 565 -7.82 20.50 -3.66
CA PRO A 565 -8.41 19.17 -3.85
C PRO A 565 -9.94 19.20 -3.96
N TYR A 566 -10.58 20.15 -3.29
CA TYR A 566 -12.02 20.38 -3.40
C TYR A 566 -12.40 20.92 -4.78
N LEU A 567 -11.64 21.89 -5.30
CA LEU A 567 -11.84 22.41 -6.66
C LEU A 567 -11.64 21.32 -7.73
N GLU A 568 -10.64 20.46 -7.58
CA GLU A 568 -10.43 19.31 -8.49
C GLU A 568 -11.57 18.28 -8.41
N LEU A 569 -12.15 18.07 -7.23
CA LEU A 569 -13.32 17.21 -7.06
C LEU A 569 -14.52 17.77 -7.82
N LEU A 570 -14.84 19.05 -7.60
CA LEU A 570 -15.98 19.68 -8.26
C LEU A 570 -15.80 19.69 -9.78
N ARG A 571 -14.58 19.98 -10.25
CA ARG A 571 -14.21 19.87 -11.67
C ARG A 571 -14.48 18.48 -12.24
N LEU A 572 -14.02 17.43 -11.57
CA LEU A 572 -14.21 16.05 -12.03
C LEU A 572 -15.69 15.64 -12.04
N ARG A 573 -16.47 16.09 -11.05
CA ARG A 573 -17.93 15.87 -11.01
C ARG A 573 -18.62 16.56 -12.17
N ALA A 574 -18.27 17.81 -12.45
CA ALA A 574 -18.80 18.57 -13.57
C ALA A 574 -18.46 17.91 -14.92
N GLN A 575 -17.23 17.40 -15.10
CA GLN A 575 -16.84 16.63 -16.29
C GLN A 575 -17.64 15.33 -16.47
N CYS A 576 -18.02 14.66 -15.39
CA CYS A 576 -18.89 13.48 -15.47
C CYS A 576 -20.28 13.85 -16.00
N PHE A 577 -20.87 14.96 -15.53
CA PHE A 577 -22.12 15.46 -16.09
C PHE A 577 -21.96 15.87 -17.56
N THR A 578 -20.91 16.61 -17.92
CA THR A 578 -20.61 16.99 -19.31
C THR A 578 -20.57 15.78 -20.24
N ARG A 579 -20.08 14.63 -19.76
CA ARG A 579 -20.00 13.40 -20.57
C ARG A 579 -21.34 12.70 -20.77
N LEU A 580 -22.27 12.81 -19.82
CA LEU A 580 -23.62 12.23 -19.93
C LEU A 580 -24.56 13.06 -20.82
N ILE A 581 -24.14 14.27 -21.18
CA ILE A 581 -24.93 15.24 -21.93
C ILE A 581 -24.59 15.15 -23.41
N LEU A 582 -25.59 14.84 -24.24
CA LEU A 582 -25.47 14.88 -25.70
C LEU A 582 -25.99 16.20 -26.30
N GLU A 583 -27.02 16.82 -25.70
CA GLU A 583 -27.68 18.06 -26.17
C GLU A 583 -28.17 18.92 -24.99
N SER A 584 -28.48 20.21 -25.22
CA SER A 584 -28.93 21.16 -24.18
C SER A 584 -30.27 20.85 -23.51
N ASN A 585 -31.07 19.94 -24.06
CA ASN A 585 -32.36 19.53 -23.49
C ASN A 585 -32.24 18.48 -22.38
N ASP A 586 -31.03 18.02 -22.04
CA ASP A 586 -30.80 17.10 -20.93
C ASP A 586 -30.97 17.81 -19.59
N VAL A 587 -31.71 17.18 -18.66
CA VAL A 587 -31.91 17.68 -17.28
C VAL A 587 -30.57 17.93 -16.57
N ASN A 588 -29.53 17.17 -16.93
CA ASN A 588 -28.20 17.29 -16.35
C ASN A 588 -27.41 18.50 -16.88
N PHE A 589 -27.84 19.15 -17.97
CA PHE A 589 -27.13 20.29 -18.58
C PHE A 589 -27.05 21.49 -17.65
N ASN A 590 -28.19 21.90 -17.10
CA ASN A 590 -28.25 23.02 -16.16
C ASN A 590 -27.55 22.67 -14.84
N VAL A 591 -27.66 21.43 -14.38
CA VAL A 591 -26.93 20.94 -13.18
C VAL A 591 -25.42 21.07 -13.37
N ALA A 592 -24.90 20.72 -14.55
CA ALA A 592 -23.47 20.85 -14.85
C ALA A 592 -23.02 22.32 -14.86
N ILE A 593 -23.80 23.24 -15.44
CA ILE A 593 -23.53 24.68 -15.40
C ILE A 593 -23.47 25.18 -13.95
N ASP A 594 -24.47 24.83 -13.13
CA ASP A 594 -24.54 25.27 -11.74
C ASP A 594 -23.33 24.79 -10.94
N VAL A 595 -22.90 23.55 -11.13
CA VAL A 595 -21.71 23.00 -10.47
C VAL A 595 -20.44 23.74 -10.93
N TYR A 596 -20.27 24.02 -12.23
CA TYR A 596 -19.12 24.80 -12.71
C TYR A 596 -19.14 26.23 -12.14
N GLN A 597 -20.30 26.90 -12.11
CA GLN A 597 -20.41 28.26 -11.59
C GLN A 597 -20.06 28.32 -10.09
N GLN A 598 -20.62 27.42 -9.29
CA GLN A 598 -20.28 27.30 -7.86
C GLN A 598 -18.79 27.05 -7.64
N SER A 599 -18.17 26.25 -8.52
CA SER A 599 -16.73 25.98 -8.46
C SER A 599 -15.88 27.20 -8.76
N ILE A 600 -16.28 28.00 -9.77
CA ILE A 600 -15.61 29.25 -10.15
C ILE A 600 -15.72 30.28 -9.03
N ASP A 601 -16.93 30.46 -8.47
CA ASP A 601 -17.17 31.40 -7.38
C ASP A 601 -16.32 31.05 -6.14
N TYR A 602 -16.19 29.77 -5.82
CA TYR A 602 -15.32 29.29 -4.75
C TYR A 602 -13.83 29.52 -5.06
N ALA A 603 -13.39 29.25 -6.29
CA ALA A 603 -12.00 29.47 -6.71
C ALA A 603 -11.62 30.96 -6.66
N ASP A 604 -12.53 31.85 -7.05
CA ASP A 604 -12.34 33.30 -6.99
C ASP A 604 -12.30 33.80 -5.55
N ALA A 605 -13.18 33.30 -4.67
CA ALA A 605 -13.17 33.61 -3.24
C ALA A 605 -11.87 33.17 -2.55
N ASP A 606 -11.33 32.00 -2.92
CA ASP A 606 -10.05 31.49 -2.43
C ASP A 606 -8.82 32.13 -3.12
N ARG A 607 -9.03 33.03 -4.09
CA ARG A 607 -7.98 33.69 -4.89
C ARG A 607 -7.11 32.70 -5.69
N SER A 608 -7.65 31.53 -6.01
CA SER A 608 -7.00 30.47 -6.80
C SER A 608 -7.15 30.75 -8.30
N ARG A 609 -6.41 31.75 -8.79
CA ARG A 609 -6.59 32.27 -10.16
C ARG A 609 -6.44 31.19 -11.23
N TYR A 610 -5.43 30.32 -11.13
CA TYR A 610 -5.21 29.21 -12.09
C TYR A 610 -6.40 28.26 -12.18
N MET A 611 -6.93 27.80 -11.03
CA MET A 611 -8.07 26.89 -11.02
C MET A 611 -9.34 27.56 -11.54
N SER A 612 -9.51 28.84 -11.24
CA SER A 612 -10.62 29.63 -11.76
C SER A 612 -10.61 29.68 -13.30
N SER A 613 -9.46 29.97 -13.92
CA SER A 613 -9.30 29.95 -15.38
C SER A 613 -9.55 28.57 -15.99
N VAL A 614 -9.06 27.51 -15.35
CA VAL A 614 -9.29 26.13 -15.80
C VAL A 614 -10.78 25.76 -15.78
N LEU A 615 -11.50 26.08 -14.71
CA LEU A 615 -12.93 25.81 -14.56
C LEU A 615 -13.77 26.61 -15.57
N ARG A 616 -13.39 27.86 -15.83
CA ARG A 616 -14.00 28.72 -16.85
C ARG A 616 -13.89 28.12 -18.25
N LEU A 617 -12.73 27.62 -18.64
CA LEU A 617 -12.54 26.97 -19.95
C LEU A 617 -13.33 25.66 -20.06
N ASP A 618 -13.40 24.86 -18.99
CA ASP A 618 -14.22 23.64 -18.98
C ASP A 618 -15.72 23.95 -19.08
N LEU A 619 -16.19 25.05 -18.46
CA LEU A 619 -17.55 25.55 -18.65
C LEU A 619 -17.79 25.97 -20.12
N CYS A 620 -16.84 26.66 -20.77
CA CYS A 620 -16.96 26.98 -22.19
C CYS A 620 -17.14 25.72 -23.05
N LYS A 621 -16.35 24.67 -22.79
CA LYS A 621 -16.49 23.38 -23.51
C LYS A 621 -17.88 22.75 -23.32
N LEU A 622 -18.46 22.85 -22.13
CA LEU A 622 -19.84 22.40 -21.91
C LEU A 622 -20.84 23.25 -22.70
N LEU A 623 -20.71 24.58 -22.66
CA LEU A 623 -21.59 25.50 -23.39
C LEU A 623 -21.52 25.28 -24.90
N MET A 624 -20.38 24.83 -25.43
CA MET A 624 -20.23 24.45 -26.83
C MET A 624 -21.14 23.28 -27.26
N ASN A 625 -21.70 22.51 -26.33
CA ASN A 625 -22.68 21.45 -26.62
C ASN A 625 -24.13 21.96 -26.68
N TRP A 626 -24.36 23.27 -26.54
CA TRP A 626 -25.68 23.87 -26.67
C TRP A 626 -26.20 23.73 -28.11
N THR A 627 -27.47 23.38 -28.29
CA THR A 627 -28.07 23.12 -29.63
C THR A 627 -28.27 24.38 -30.48
N ALA A 628 -28.30 25.55 -29.83
CA ALA A 628 -28.44 26.87 -30.45
C ALA A 628 -27.26 27.77 -30.01
N LEU A 629 -26.09 27.57 -30.62
CA LEU A 629 -24.83 28.12 -30.10
C LEU A 629 -24.81 29.65 -30.06
N HIS A 630 -25.52 30.31 -30.99
CA HIS A 630 -25.69 31.77 -31.01
C HIS A 630 -26.22 32.35 -29.68
N GLN A 631 -27.00 31.57 -28.92
CA GLN A 631 -27.56 32.01 -27.63
C GLN A 631 -26.52 32.06 -26.50
N VAL A 632 -25.44 31.29 -26.62
CA VAL A 632 -24.39 31.17 -25.59
C VAL A 632 -23.05 31.76 -26.01
N LYS A 633 -22.89 32.13 -27.29
CA LYS A 633 -21.65 32.71 -27.85
C LYS A 633 -21.13 33.90 -27.04
N ALA A 634 -21.97 34.89 -26.78
CA ALA A 634 -21.56 36.09 -26.02
C ALA A 634 -21.02 35.74 -24.63
N ARG A 635 -21.57 34.68 -23.99
CA ARG A 635 -21.09 34.17 -22.70
C ARG A 635 -19.75 33.46 -22.85
N VAL A 636 -19.58 32.62 -23.87
CA VAL A 636 -18.30 31.94 -24.16
C VAL A 636 -17.19 32.95 -24.45
N ASP A 637 -17.46 33.96 -25.28
CA ASP A 637 -16.53 35.04 -25.61
C ASP A 637 -16.09 35.81 -24.35
N HIS A 638 -17.07 36.18 -23.51
CA HIS A 638 -16.78 36.89 -22.26
C HIS A 638 -15.87 36.06 -21.33
N ILE A 639 -16.15 34.77 -21.19
CA ILE A 639 -15.34 33.88 -20.34
C ILE A 639 -13.94 33.71 -20.91
N CYS A 640 -13.78 33.45 -22.22
CA CYS A 640 -12.49 33.29 -22.86
C CYS A 640 -11.65 34.58 -22.78
N ASN A 641 -12.25 35.75 -23.03
CA ASN A 641 -11.54 37.03 -22.91
C ASN A 641 -11.01 37.26 -21.49
N ARG A 642 -11.80 36.95 -20.46
CA ARG A 642 -11.35 37.05 -19.06
C ARG A 642 -10.15 36.14 -18.76
N VAL A 643 -10.10 34.93 -19.33
CA VAL A 643 -8.94 34.03 -19.17
C VAL A 643 -7.71 34.54 -19.90
N ILE A 644 -7.88 35.14 -21.08
CA ILE A 644 -6.80 35.77 -21.86
C ILE A 644 -6.25 36.99 -21.10
N GLU A 645 -7.12 37.83 -20.55
CA GLU A 645 -6.75 39.01 -19.75
C GLU A 645 -6.05 38.63 -18.43
N ASP A 646 -6.44 37.51 -17.80
CA ASP A 646 -5.82 37.02 -16.56
C ASP A 646 -4.34 36.57 -16.77
N ASP A 647 -3.95 36.21 -18.01
CA ASP A 647 -2.60 35.82 -18.48
C ASP A 647 -1.76 34.99 -17.50
N ILE A 648 -2.38 33.97 -16.90
CA ILE A 648 -1.75 33.16 -15.85
C ILE A 648 -0.80 32.10 -16.43
N ASN A 649 -1.17 31.55 -17.59
CA ASN A 649 -0.46 30.44 -18.21
C ASN A 649 -0.69 30.42 -19.72
N ALA A 650 0.40 30.40 -20.49
CA ALA A 650 0.37 30.43 -21.94
C ALA A 650 -0.48 29.31 -22.59
N ALA A 651 -0.51 28.11 -22.00
CA ALA A 651 -1.31 27.00 -22.53
C ALA A 651 -2.82 27.24 -22.33
N LEU A 652 -3.22 27.83 -21.20
CA LEU A 652 -4.64 28.17 -20.95
C LEU A 652 -5.10 29.33 -21.85
N VAL A 653 -4.21 30.31 -22.08
CA VAL A 653 -4.48 31.42 -23.00
C VAL A 653 -4.68 30.89 -24.42
N GLN A 654 -3.81 30.00 -24.89
CA GLN A 654 -3.96 29.38 -26.21
C GLN A 654 -5.26 28.56 -26.31
N GLU A 655 -5.59 27.78 -25.27
CA GLU A 655 -6.83 27.01 -25.23
C GLU A 655 -8.08 27.91 -25.30
N ALA A 656 -8.04 29.09 -24.66
CA ALA A 656 -9.12 30.08 -24.74
C ALA A 656 -9.30 30.64 -26.16
N ILE A 657 -8.20 30.90 -26.86
CA ILE A 657 -8.21 31.37 -28.26
C ILE A 657 -8.79 30.29 -29.17
N ASP A 658 -8.29 29.06 -29.07
CA ASP A 658 -8.76 27.93 -29.89
C ASP A 658 -10.25 27.65 -29.69
N LEU A 659 -10.76 27.76 -28.45
CA LEU A 659 -12.19 27.59 -28.15
C LEU A 659 -13.03 28.70 -28.77
N LYS A 660 -12.52 29.93 -28.81
CA LYS A 660 -13.21 31.08 -29.41
C LYS A 660 -13.33 30.92 -30.93
N GLU A 661 -12.26 30.50 -31.59
CA GLU A 661 -12.27 30.18 -33.03
C GLU A 661 -13.26 29.06 -33.34
N LYS A 662 -13.20 27.95 -32.60
CA LYS A 662 -14.14 26.81 -32.76
C LYS A 662 -15.61 27.22 -32.54
N CYS A 663 -15.87 28.15 -31.63
CA CYS A 663 -17.21 28.68 -31.39
C CYS A 663 -17.74 29.42 -32.61
N ASN A 664 -16.90 30.25 -33.25
CA ASN A 664 -17.26 30.99 -34.46
C ASN A 664 -17.56 30.03 -35.62
N ASP A 665 -16.70 29.04 -35.85
CA ASP A 665 -16.87 28.07 -36.95
C ASP A 665 -18.15 27.24 -36.80
N LYS A 666 -18.47 26.82 -35.57
CA LYS A 666 -19.66 26.00 -35.31
C LYS A 666 -20.95 26.82 -35.45
N GLU A 667 -20.97 28.05 -34.97
CA GLU A 667 -22.12 28.95 -35.15
C GLU A 667 -22.38 29.19 -36.64
N LEU A 668 -21.33 29.46 -37.43
CA LEU A 668 -21.44 29.64 -38.87
C LEU A 668 -22.08 28.41 -39.53
N LYS A 669 -21.66 27.20 -39.16
CA LYS A 669 -22.26 25.93 -39.63
C LYS A 669 -23.74 25.78 -39.24
N GLU A 670 -24.13 26.19 -38.04
CA GLU A 670 -25.54 26.16 -37.60
C GLU A 670 -26.41 27.13 -38.39
N VAL A 671 -25.91 28.35 -38.64
CA VAL A 671 -26.59 29.36 -39.46
C VAL A 671 -26.82 28.82 -40.87
N LEU A 672 -25.81 28.23 -41.51
CA LEU A 672 -25.92 27.63 -42.84
C LEU A 672 -26.92 26.48 -42.90
N LYS A 673 -26.94 25.61 -41.88
CA LYS A 673 -27.89 24.50 -41.78
C LYS A 673 -29.33 24.99 -41.61
N ALA A 674 -29.56 26.02 -40.79
CA ALA A 674 -30.87 26.63 -40.63
C ALA A 674 -31.34 27.30 -41.94
N MET A 675 -30.43 27.97 -42.65
CA MET A 675 -30.71 28.54 -43.98
C MET A 675 -31.11 27.45 -45.00
N ASN A 676 -30.47 26.28 -44.97
CA ASN A 676 -30.81 25.14 -45.84
C ASN A 676 -32.20 24.53 -45.55
N GLN A 677 -32.64 24.52 -44.28
CA GLN A 677 -33.94 23.94 -43.89
C GLN A 677 -35.14 24.85 -44.18
N VAL A 678 -34.98 26.17 -44.10
CA VAL A 678 -36.09 27.11 -44.26
C VAL A 678 -36.56 27.24 -45.71
N MET A 679 -35.71 26.96 -46.71
CA MET A 679 -35.97 27.39 -48.10
C MET A 679 -36.22 26.28 -49.14
N GLY A 680 -36.20 24.98 -48.80
CA GLY A 680 -36.84 23.89 -49.58
C GLY A 680 -36.57 23.74 -51.09
N TYR A 681 -35.66 24.50 -51.71
CA TYR A 681 -35.45 24.53 -53.17
C TYR A 681 -33.98 24.27 -53.53
N ASN A 682 -33.76 23.28 -54.39
CA ASN A 682 -32.45 22.91 -54.91
C ASN A 682 -32.12 23.81 -56.12
N TYR A 683 -31.37 24.89 -55.91
CA TYR A 683 -30.88 25.73 -57.01
C TYR A 683 -29.85 24.94 -57.83
N GLY A 684 -30.12 24.70 -59.11
CA GLY A 684 -29.28 23.92 -60.03
C GLY A 684 -27.94 24.57 -60.43
N GLY A 685 -27.30 25.32 -59.53
CA GLY A 685 -26.00 25.97 -59.68
C GLY A 685 -25.32 26.14 -58.32
N GLY A 686 -23.98 26.16 -58.28
CA GLY A 686 -23.21 26.17 -57.04
C GLY A 686 -23.58 27.32 -56.09
N TRP A 687 -23.80 27.00 -54.81
CA TRP A 687 -24.20 27.91 -53.73
C TRP A 687 -23.28 29.12 -53.55
N SER A 688 -22.05 29.05 -54.08
CA SER A 688 -21.04 30.10 -54.06
C SER A 688 -21.45 31.36 -54.83
N SER A 689 -22.30 31.27 -55.86
CA SER A 689 -22.63 32.42 -56.72
C SER A 689 -23.70 33.37 -56.14
N HIS A 690 -24.20 33.08 -54.94
CA HIS A 690 -25.30 33.83 -54.29
C HIS A 690 -24.85 34.64 -53.05
N TRP A 691 -23.56 34.61 -52.73
CA TRP A 691 -22.97 35.37 -51.63
C TRP A 691 -22.34 36.66 -52.14
N TYR A 692 -22.63 37.77 -51.46
CA TYR A 692 -22.18 39.12 -51.80
C TYR A 692 -21.65 39.83 -50.55
N GLU A 693 -20.85 40.87 -50.74
CA GLU A 693 -20.34 41.74 -49.68
C GLU A 693 -20.86 43.16 -49.90
N CYS A 694 -21.20 43.83 -48.80
CA CYS A 694 -21.43 45.26 -48.81
C CYS A 694 -20.11 46.03 -49.04
N PRO A 695 -20.13 47.36 -49.22
CA PRO A 695 -18.92 48.14 -49.48
C PRO A 695 -17.86 48.02 -48.37
N ASN A 696 -18.32 47.74 -47.14
CA ASN A 696 -17.48 47.55 -45.95
C ASN A 696 -17.07 46.09 -45.71
N GLY A 697 -17.40 45.16 -46.61
CA GLY A 697 -16.94 43.76 -46.53
C GLY A 697 -17.84 42.80 -45.74
N HIS A 698 -18.99 43.24 -45.21
CA HIS A 698 -19.93 42.35 -44.50
C HIS A 698 -20.70 41.47 -45.50
N PRO A 699 -20.72 40.14 -45.31
CA PRO A 699 -21.36 39.24 -46.25
C PRO A 699 -22.88 39.22 -46.10
N TYR A 700 -23.59 39.09 -47.22
CA TYR A 700 -25.03 38.90 -47.29
C TYR A 700 -25.40 38.00 -48.47
N PHE A 701 -26.59 37.38 -48.39
CA PHE A 701 -27.02 36.35 -49.32
C PHE A 701 -28.28 36.79 -50.09
N ILE A 702 -28.37 36.46 -51.38
CA ILE A 702 -29.56 36.72 -52.21
C ILE A 702 -30.19 35.39 -52.60
N GLY A 703 -31.38 35.13 -52.05
CA GLY A 703 -31.99 33.80 -52.03
C GLY A 703 -32.80 33.38 -53.26
N GLU A 704 -33.26 34.29 -54.12
CA GLU A 704 -34.10 33.93 -55.27
C GLU A 704 -33.31 33.85 -56.60
N CYS A 705 -33.75 32.99 -57.54
CA CYS A 705 -33.01 32.75 -58.77
C CYS A 705 -32.97 34.00 -59.66
N GLY A 706 -31.76 34.53 -59.88
CA GLY A 706 -31.50 35.56 -60.88
C GLY A 706 -30.54 36.67 -60.44
N GLY A 707 -30.19 36.79 -59.16
CA GLY A 707 -29.33 37.88 -58.67
C GLY A 707 -30.14 39.09 -58.18
N ALA A 708 -29.47 40.22 -57.91
CA ALA A 708 -30.06 41.32 -57.15
C ALA A 708 -31.25 42.00 -57.85
N MET A 709 -32.43 41.92 -57.24
CA MET A 709 -33.67 42.51 -57.73
C MET A 709 -34.22 43.63 -56.84
N GLU A 710 -33.76 43.69 -55.59
CA GLU A 710 -34.21 44.66 -54.61
C GLU A 710 -33.02 45.32 -53.88
N LEU A 711 -33.26 46.54 -53.39
CA LEU A 711 -32.33 47.29 -52.57
C LEU A 711 -32.64 47.06 -51.09
N GLY A 712 -31.62 46.67 -50.34
CA GLY A 712 -31.66 46.50 -48.88
C GLY A 712 -30.63 47.37 -48.17
N ARG A 713 -30.55 47.22 -46.85
CA ARG A 713 -29.49 47.81 -46.02
C ARG A 713 -28.73 46.72 -45.28
N CYS A 714 -27.41 46.85 -45.18
CA CYS A 714 -26.59 45.95 -44.41
C CYS A 714 -26.97 46.03 -42.93
N ASN A 715 -27.23 44.89 -42.29
CA ASN A 715 -27.62 44.84 -40.88
C ASN A 715 -26.49 45.26 -39.92
N GLU A 716 -25.23 45.16 -40.37
CA GLU A 716 -24.07 45.46 -39.55
C GLU A 716 -23.61 46.93 -39.69
N CYS A 717 -23.63 47.48 -40.90
CA CYS A 717 -23.11 48.84 -41.14
C CYS A 717 -24.11 49.82 -41.77
N GLY A 718 -25.33 49.39 -42.09
CA GLY A 718 -26.41 50.26 -42.60
C GLY A 718 -26.27 50.71 -44.07
N GLU A 719 -25.16 50.38 -44.73
CA GLU A 719 -24.88 50.69 -46.14
C GLU A 719 -25.87 50.01 -47.09
N GLN A 720 -26.07 50.60 -48.28
CA GLN A 720 -26.97 50.02 -49.29
C GLN A 720 -26.42 48.71 -49.85
N ILE A 721 -27.21 47.65 -49.76
CA ILE A 721 -26.91 46.31 -50.29
C ILE A 721 -27.94 45.89 -51.35
N GLY A 722 -27.63 44.89 -52.16
CA GLY A 722 -28.50 44.43 -53.24
C GLY A 722 -28.30 45.19 -54.55
N GLY A 723 -29.40 45.45 -55.27
CA GLY A 723 -29.39 45.95 -56.65
C GLY A 723 -30.75 45.83 -57.32
N GLY A 724 -30.80 45.91 -58.65
CA GLY A 724 -32.06 45.81 -59.40
C GLY A 724 -31.86 45.25 -60.81
N SER A 725 -32.89 44.62 -61.37
CA SER A 725 -32.85 43.98 -62.70
C SER A 725 -31.69 42.99 -62.85
N HIS A 726 -31.49 42.12 -61.86
CA HIS A 726 -30.42 41.12 -61.79
C HIS A 726 -29.00 41.71 -61.76
N ARG A 727 -28.87 43.02 -61.51
CA ARG A 727 -27.59 43.72 -61.46
C ARG A 727 -27.32 44.26 -60.07
N LEU A 728 -26.22 43.81 -59.49
CA LEU A 728 -25.74 44.27 -58.19
C LEU A 728 -25.32 45.75 -58.26
N LEU A 729 -25.52 46.49 -57.17
CA LEU A 729 -24.93 47.82 -57.02
C LEU A 729 -23.41 47.76 -57.20
N ALA A 730 -22.84 48.75 -57.87
CA ALA A 730 -21.40 48.80 -58.15
C ALA A 730 -20.52 48.90 -56.89
N SER A 731 -21.11 49.33 -55.77
CA SER A 731 -20.45 49.42 -54.47
C SER A 731 -20.37 48.06 -53.74
N ASN A 732 -21.15 47.08 -54.20
CA ASN A 732 -21.17 45.72 -53.65
C ASN A 732 -20.36 44.78 -54.55
N ARG A 733 -19.88 43.67 -54.00
CA ARG A 733 -19.10 42.68 -54.75
C ARG A 733 -19.55 41.26 -54.43
N SER A 734 -19.28 40.31 -55.31
CA SER A 734 -19.47 38.88 -55.01
C SER A 734 -18.48 38.45 -53.93
N SER A 735 -18.92 37.71 -52.92
CA SER A 735 -18.03 37.19 -51.87
C SER A 735 -17.41 35.85 -52.29
N ALA A 736 -16.23 35.90 -52.89
CA ALA A 736 -15.46 34.69 -53.20
C ALA A 736 -14.94 34.00 -51.93
N THR A 737 -14.61 34.79 -50.91
CA THR A 737 -14.04 34.33 -49.63
C THR A 737 -15.02 33.48 -48.82
N VAL A 738 -16.29 33.90 -48.71
CA VAL A 738 -17.33 33.10 -48.03
C VAL A 738 -17.69 31.88 -48.88
N ALA A 739 -17.70 32.02 -50.21
CA ALA A 739 -17.93 30.90 -51.12
C ALA A 739 -16.87 29.79 -51.03
N GLU A 740 -15.58 30.14 -50.90
CA GLU A 740 -14.48 29.18 -50.73
C GLU A 740 -14.51 28.53 -49.35
N ALA A 741 -14.75 29.30 -48.28
CA ALA A 741 -14.87 28.80 -46.91
C ALA A 741 -16.09 27.87 -46.69
N LEU A 742 -17.06 27.87 -47.61
CA LEU A 742 -18.23 26.98 -47.61
C LEU A 742 -18.03 25.70 -48.42
N GLN A 743 -16.99 25.62 -49.25
CA GLN A 743 -16.67 24.44 -50.06
C GLN A 743 -15.74 23.46 -49.35
N ASP A 744 -14.85 23.94 -48.48
CA ASP A 744 -14.04 23.15 -47.54
C ASP A 744 -14.81 22.81 -46.25
#